data_AF-A0A3F3QDK0-F1
#
_entry.id   AF-A0A3F3QDK0-F1
#
_cell.length_a   1.000
_cell.length_b   1.000
_cell.length_c   1.000
_cell.angle_alpha   90.00
_cell.angle_beta   90.00
_cell.angle_gamma   90.00
#
_symmetry.space_group_name_H-M   'P 1'
#
loop_
_entity.id
_entity.type
_entity.pdbx_description
1 polymer ?
#
loop_
_entity_poly.entity_id
_entity_poly.type
_entity_poly.pdbx_seq_one_letter_code
_entity_poly.pdbx_strand_id
1 'polypeptide(L)'
;MGGVDSHPPAPIMSIKRALSKIKPTKSSPDDESAHSTPASATSMSPRRSILSNFLRDRDYASSSDDGSDDSSSPGSISKNQQKRLARKQRKEKSRLSEERHSDESDSRRKEEVANATREETSEMKARYGELPLLQSRTRPREVRTNLDAISESLVGQQICFTARLHIIRRMSAKLVFLVFRQQLLTFQGVLHEEAGVKSIAMIHWAEHLRLGSIVRVRGIVQKPQVPILGCTIHDVEISIDELHQVVRREEPVPFSIYEAEIQTAEEERIEGRRSHIPDRVRLTNRLLDLRTPTSQSIFRIQSAICNLFRFALDEQGFMEIHTPKLQGSATESGASVFHVQYFGRDAFLAQSPQLAKQMAIAADFGRVYEIGAVFRAENSNTHRHLTEYTGLDIEMAIEEHYHEMLDVLDAVIKSILQGVYGRYRREVETVKHQFPSEDVVWLEKTPILRFADGIKMLNDSGWRDEDGNPLPEDEDLHTRDEIRLGELVKEKYGTDYYILDKFPASARPFYTMPDPDDDRYTNSFDIFVRGQEIVSGGQRIHDPHMLEENMRRSGIDPDTMEDYMEGFRWGAPPHAGAGVGLERLLMLLLKLGNIRLASLFPRDPRSFPAKPVTAQLRHPESSTIDPPWARDRRGAIAQDTSQLQPLEHLIANYGDATSTSWGDERFKIWRDMGTGAAISYVPSSSNYVIIPGNPLCDPKQYRQVITQFLQWLRRETKYKPVWLLCSAEVETILGERMGWRTLSCIAEERVNPARNMAASDGEIARKIRHAESEGVKLVTVTKGEMVSDEIRQKIDQRIQDWLNNRKGTQVHLSEIRPWRDPEHRWYFYAVDKEGTICAFVALATLAPVHGMQIKYSFDFPGSPNGVIEHIVTHAIQTAAAAGVKSFTFGAGAMSSLTPGHNLRGARIKMLQHTYDTMAKQFHLVRKSEFRAKLGAEDDPLFIAYPPHGLGSKGMRAVLHFFED
;
A
#
# COMPACT_ATOMS: atom_id res chain seq x y z
N MET A 1 -60.29 -21.13 14.96
CA MET A 1 -61.63 -20.74 14.45
C MET A 1 -61.46 -19.45 13.64
N GLY A 2 -62.35 -19.16 12.67
CA GLY A 2 -62.12 -18.14 11.62
C GLY A 2 -62.10 -16.66 12.08
N GLY A 3 -61.95 -15.67 11.20
CA GLY A 3 -61.82 -15.69 9.73
C GLY A 3 -61.12 -14.40 9.23
N VAL A 4 -60.51 -14.33 8.03
CA VAL A 4 -61.08 -14.27 6.66
C VAL A 4 -61.42 -12.82 6.21
N ASP A 5 -60.90 -12.44 5.01
CA ASP A 5 -61.20 -11.25 4.17
C ASP A 5 -60.83 -9.82 4.66
N SER A 6 -60.50 -8.83 3.82
CA SER A 6 -60.04 -8.81 2.39
C SER A 6 -59.40 -7.45 1.97
N HIS A 7 -58.74 -7.41 0.81
CA HIS A 7 -58.18 -6.25 0.05
C HIS A 7 -59.21 -5.21 -0.47
N PRO A 8 -58.84 -4.11 -1.21
CA PRO A 8 -57.67 -3.18 -1.26
C PRO A 8 -58.18 -1.68 -1.21
N PRO A 9 -57.74 -0.62 -1.97
CA PRO A 9 -56.49 -0.26 -2.70
C PRO A 9 -55.91 1.16 -2.39
N ALA A 10 -54.95 1.64 -3.20
CA ALA A 10 -54.36 3.00 -3.26
C ALA A 10 -55.22 3.98 -4.16
N PRO A 11 -54.81 5.20 -4.65
CA PRO A 11 -53.47 5.87 -4.67
C PRO A 11 -53.42 7.46 -4.64
N ILE A 12 -52.25 8.04 -5.02
CA ILE A 12 -52.02 9.36 -5.71
C ILE A 12 -52.12 10.73 -4.95
N MET A 13 -50.96 11.45 -4.90
CA MET A 13 -50.68 12.93 -5.05
C MET A 13 -51.50 14.02 -4.27
N SER A 14 -51.18 15.34 -4.14
CA SER A 14 -50.08 16.24 -4.61
C SER A 14 -50.00 17.61 -3.83
N ILE A 15 -48.78 18.08 -3.49
CA ILE A 15 -48.20 19.46 -3.71
C ILE A 15 -48.76 20.77 -3.00
N LYS A 16 -47.80 21.59 -2.49
CA LYS A 16 -47.74 23.09 -2.24
C LYS A 16 -48.24 23.78 -0.93
N ARG A 17 -47.26 24.44 -0.27
CA ARG A 17 -47.17 25.85 0.27
C ARG A 17 -48.47 26.69 0.42
N ALA A 18 -48.64 27.59 1.42
CA ALA A 18 -47.73 28.71 1.74
C ALA A 18 -48.03 29.54 3.05
N LEU A 19 -46.97 30.22 3.57
CA LEU A 19 -46.91 31.57 4.20
C LEU A 19 -47.73 31.99 5.48
N SER A 20 -46.99 32.07 6.61
CA SER A 20 -46.84 33.20 7.59
C SER A 20 -48.02 33.88 8.34
N LYS A 21 -47.90 34.02 9.69
CA LYS A 21 -47.75 35.31 10.46
C LYS A 21 -47.88 35.23 12.01
N ILE A 22 -46.96 35.92 12.72
CA ILE A 22 -47.15 36.84 13.89
C ILE A 22 -47.77 36.36 15.24
N LYS A 23 -46.87 36.11 16.24
CA LYS A 23 -46.74 36.81 17.58
C LYS A 23 -47.80 36.53 18.73
N PRO A 24 -47.73 37.09 19.98
CA PRO A 24 -47.44 36.24 21.18
C PRO A 24 -48.21 36.50 22.54
N THR A 25 -48.05 35.59 23.51
CA THR A 25 -48.15 35.75 25.01
C THR A 25 -47.36 34.60 25.70
N LYS A 26 -46.81 34.60 26.94
CA LYS A 26 -46.58 35.56 28.07
C LYS A 26 -47.42 35.41 29.37
N SER A 27 -47.01 34.54 30.31
CA SER A 27 -47.35 34.56 31.76
C SER A 27 -46.34 33.78 32.65
N SER A 28 -46.45 33.93 33.98
CA SER A 28 -45.62 33.41 35.11
C SER A 28 -46.52 33.34 36.38
N PRO A 29 -46.05 33.09 37.64
CA PRO A 29 -44.79 32.56 38.18
C PRO A 29 -45.06 31.35 39.15
N ASP A 30 -44.14 31.04 40.08
CA ASP A 30 -44.37 30.98 41.55
C ASP A 30 -43.08 30.54 42.31
N ASP A 31 -42.99 30.85 43.62
CA ASP A 31 -41.80 30.72 44.49
C ASP A 31 -42.05 29.66 45.62
N GLU A 32 -41.42 29.53 46.81
CA GLU A 32 -40.51 30.34 47.66
C GLU A 32 -39.84 29.41 48.74
N SER A 33 -39.25 29.98 49.81
CA SER A 33 -38.90 29.42 51.14
C SER A 33 -37.44 28.99 51.43
N ALA A 34 -37.02 29.18 52.69
CA ALA A 34 -35.66 28.95 53.21
C ALA A 34 -35.63 28.75 54.75
N HIS A 35 -34.57 28.13 55.31
CA HIS A 35 -33.81 28.64 56.49
C HIS A 35 -32.77 27.66 57.12
N SER A 36 -31.71 28.26 57.68
CA SER A 36 -30.88 27.87 58.86
C SER A 36 -30.05 26.56 58.95
N THR A 37 -28.79 26.77 59.33
CA THR A 37 -27.69 25.87 59.78
C THR A 37 -27.74 25.64 61.33
N PRO A 38 -26.82 24.90 62.05
CA PRO A 38 -25.40 24.62 61.74
C PRO A 38 -24.73 23.29 62.21
N ALA A 39 -23.40 23.23 61.98
CA ALA A 39 -22.33 22.59 62.79
C ALA A 39 -21.56 21.37 62.21
N SER A 40 -20.25 21.58 62.03
CA SER A 40 -19.06 20.68 62.16
C SER A 40 -19.18 19.15 62.11
N ALA A 41 -18.25 18.40 61.50
CA ALA A 41 -17.10 18.75 60.63
C ALA A 41 -16.52 17.47 59.97
N THR A 42 -15.94 17.59 58.78
CA THR A 42 -15.25 16.48 58.07
C THR A 42 -14.13 17.00 57.16
N SER A 43 -13.15 16.13 56.88
CA SER A 43 -11.98 16.42 56.04
C SER A 43 -11.86 15.47 54.83
N MET A 44 -10.95 15.81 53.92
CA MET A 44 -10.40 14.97 52.83
C MET A 44 -11.28 14.60 51.61
N SER A 45 -10.97 15.29 50.49
CA SER A 45 -10.76 14.77 49.12
C SER A 45 -11.93 14.16 48.31
N PRO A 46 -12.24 14.69 47.10
CA PRO A 46 -13.36 14.23 46.28
C PRO A 46 -13.02 13.11 45.27
N ARG A 47 -14.06 12.37 44.84
CA ARG A 47 -14.03 11.35 43.78
C ARG A 47 -15.32 11.47 42.92
N ARG A 48 -15.28 10.93 41.69
CA ARG A 48 -16.40 10.77 40.72
C ARG A 48 -16.92 12.10 40.13
N SER A 49 -17.00 12.32 38.81
CA SER A 49 -17.54 11.57 37.65
C SER A 49 -19.04 11.82 37.41
N ILE A 50 -19.37 12.33 36.22
CA ILE A 50 -20.75 12.62 35.77
C ILE A 50 -21.02 11.80 34.52
N LEU A 51 -22.13 11.06 34.50
CA LEU A 51 -22.59 10.30 33.33
C LEU A 51 -24.12 10.18 33.32
N SER A 52 -24.77 11.17 32.72
CA SER A 52 -26.19 11.18 32.30
C SER A 52 -26.33 12.31 31.28
N ASN A 53 -26.71 12.07 30.02
CA ASN A 53 -28.05 11.68 29.54
C ASN A 53 -29.09 12.79 29.79
N PHE A 54 -29.92 13.20 28.83
CA PHE A 54 -30.07 12.79 27.42
C PHE A 54 -30.82 13.90 26.62
N LEU A 55 -30.76 13.83 25.29
CA LEU A 55 -31.70 14.45 24.32
C LEU A 55 -31.71 15.98 24.06
N ARG A 56 -32.10 16.24 22.80
CA ARG A 56 -32.69 17.44 22.15
C ARG A 56 -31.82 18.57 21.56
N ASP A 57 -32.18 18.78 20.29
CA ASP A 57 -32.21 19.98 19.46
C ASP A 57 -30.89 20.65 19.04
N ARG A 58 -30.48 20.28 17.82
CA ARG A 58 -29.49 20.97 16.99
C ARG A 58 -30.03 21.06 15.55
N ASP A 59 -30.51 22.24 15.18
CA ASP A 59 -30.77 22.73 13.81
C ASP A 59 -31.12 24.23 13.95
N TYR A 60 -30.83 25.15 13.02
CA TYR A 60 -29.78 25.27 11.99
C TYR A 60 -29.72 26.76 11.57
N ALA A 61 -28.65 27.22 10.89
CA ALA A 61 -28.51 28.58 10.32
C ALA A 61 -28.54 29.77 11.33
N SER A 62 -28.13 31.00 11.00
CA SER A 62 -27.18 31.53 9.99
C SER A 62 -26.76 32.95 10.39
N SER A 63 -25.57 33.41 9.99
CA SER A 63 -25.30 34.85 9.82
C SER A 63 -24.24 35.05 8.72
N SER A 64 -24.69 35.52 7.56
CA SER A 64 -23.84 36.14 6.54
C SER A 64 -23.46 37.58 6.93
N ASP A 65 -22.58 38.15 6.11
CA ASP A 65 -22.36 39.57 5.75
C ASP A 65 -23.46 40.57 6.17
N ASP A 66 -23.17 41.85 6.43
CA ASP A 66 -22.24 42.70 5.66
C ASP A 66 -21.63 43.85 6.49
N GLY A 67 -20.68 44.60 5.91
CA GLY A 67 -20.02 45.75 6.55
C GLY A 67 -19.07 46.53 5.62
N SER A 68 -19.59 47.55 4.95
CA SER A 68 -18.86 48.47 4.07
C SER A 68 -18.00 49.51 4.84
N ASP A 69 -17.25 50.32 4.08
CA ASP A 69 -16.45 51.48 4.51
C ASP A 69 -17.29 52.54 5.28
N ASP A 70 -16.74 53.55 5.98
CA ASP A 70 -15.43 54.22 5.81
C ASP A 70 -14.92 54.96 7.08
N SER A 71 -13.62 55.27 7.11
CA SER A 71 -12.96 56.43 7.74
C SER A 71 -12.65 56.50 9.26
N SER A 72 -11.44 57.02 9.52
CA SER A 72 -10.98 57.83 10.68
C SER A 72 -10.53 57.18 12.02
N SER A 73 -9.20 57.27 12.22
CA SER A 73 -8.48 57.55 13.49
C SER A 73 -8.32 56.47 14.60
N PRO A 74 -7.25 56.54 15.44
CA PRO A 74 -6.72 55.36 16.13
C PRO A 74 -6.94 55.33 17.67
N GLY A 75 -7.28 54.15 18.21
CA GLY A 75 -7.46 53.92 19.66
C GLY A 75 -6.90 52.58 20.19
N SER A 76 -5.80 52.66 20.95
CA SER A 76 -5.24 51.65 21.89
C SER A 76 -5.46 50.14 21.66
N ILE A 77 -4.38 49.42 21.32
CA ILE A 77 -4.33 47.94 21.34
C ILE A 77 -4.51 47.38 22.77
N SER A 78 -5.40 46.40 22.93
CA SER A 78 -5.73 45.77 24.23
C SER A 78 -4.52 45.08 24.90
N LYS A 79 -4.44 45.14 26.24
CA LYS A 79 -3.42 44.45 27.07
C LYS A 79 -3.30 42.94 26.75
N ASN A 80 -4.38 42.27 26.34
CA ASN A 80 -4.34 40.86 25.95
C ASN A 80 -3.74 40.65 24.54
N GLN A 81 -3.98 41.57 23.59
CA GLN A 81 -3.26 41.56 22.30
C GLN A 81 -1.77 41.86 22.51
N GLN A 82 -1.42 42.83 23.36
CA GLN A 82 -0.02 43.14 23.71
C GLN A 82 0.69 41.91 24.32
N LYS A 83 0.09 41.24 25.33
CA LYS A 83 0.64 39.98 25.87
C LYS A 83 0.78 38.90 24.81
N ARG A 84 -0.17 38.77 23.87
CA ARG A 84 -0.13 37.76 22.79
C ARG A 84 0.96 38.08 21.75
N LEU A 85 1.14 39.34 21.39
CA LEU A 85 2.22 39.83 20.52
C LEU A 85 3.59 39.65 21.18
N ALA A 86 3.77 40.08 22.42
CA ALA A 86 5.01 39.91 23.17
C ALA A 86 5.39 38.42 23.33
N ARG A 87 4.41 37.54 23.60
CA ARG A 87 4.65 36.07 23.66
C ARG A 87 5.02 35.50 22.29
N LYS A 88 4.52 36.06 21.19
CA LYS A 88 4.90 35.69 19.82
C LYS A 88 6.33 36.13 19.50
N GLN A 89 6.62 37.43 19.67
CA GLN A 89 7.95 38.03 19.48
C GLN A 89 9.03 37.36 20.36
N ARG A 90 8.71 36.98 21.60
CA ARG A 90 9.66 36.26 22.48
C ARG A 90 9.95 34.85 21.96
N LYS A 91 8.97 34.14 21.39
CA LYS A 91 9.17 32.83 20.73
C LYS A 91 9.94 32.95 19.41
N GLU A 92 9.73 34.05 18.69
CA GLU A 92 10.37 34.36 17.42
C GLU A 92 11.83 34.80 17.61
N LYS A 93 12.12 35.60 18.65
CA LYS A 93 13.51 35.84 19.11
C LYS A 93 14.18 34.56 19.60
N SER A 94 13.48 33.70 20.36
CA SER A 94 14.02 32.40 20.80
C SER A 94 14.50 31.58 19.61
N ARG A 95 13.63 31.36 18.61
CA ARG A 95 13.99 30.68 17.36
C ARG A 95 15.13 31.35 16.62
N LEU A 96 15.14 32.68 16.49
CA LEU A 96 16.21 33.41 15.81
C LEU A 96 17.54 33.43 16.60
N SER A 97 17.55 33.11 17.90
CA SER A 97 18.77 32.81 18.65
C SER A 97 19.16 31.33 18.57
N GLU A 98 18.19 30.40 18.58
CA GLU A 98 18.41 28.96 18.41
C GLU A 98 19.01 28.66 17.02
N GLU A 99 18.45 29.26 15.96
CA GLU A 99 18.94 29.12 14.58
C GLU A 99 20.36 29.68 14.42
N ARG A 100 20.69 30.84 15.03
CA ARG A 100 22.06 31.39 15.02
C ARG A 100 23.05 30.57 15.84
N HIS A 101 22.64 30.06 17.01
CA HIS A 101 23.50 29.18 17.81
C HIS A 101 23.80 27.87 17.07
N SER A 102 22.85 27.37 16.28
CA SER A 102 23.06 26.22 15.39
C SER A 102 24.11 26.53 14.31
N ASP A 103 24.00 27.67 13.63
CA ASP A 103 24.94 28.04 12.55
C ASP A 103 26.37 28.25 13.08
N GLU A 104 26.55 28.93 14.22
CA GLU A 104 27.87 29.07 14.85
C GLU A 104 28.43 27.73 15.37
N SER A 105 27.56 26.87 15.93
CA SER A 105 27.93 25.53 16.40
C SER A 105 28.42 24.65 15.26
N ASP A 106 27.69 24.61 14.14
CA ASP A 106 28.05 23.81 12.97
C ASP A 106 29.29 24.36 12.26
N SER A 107 29.56 25.67 12.34
CA SER A 107 30.79 26.25 11.82
C SER A 107 32.01 25.79 12.63
N ARG A 108 31.99 25.95 13.97
CA ARG A 108 33.08 25.47 14.84
C ARG A 108 33.30 23.96 14.72
N ARG A 109 32.21 23.18 14.65
CA ARG A 109 32.28 21.72 14.48
C ARG A 109 32.95 21.30 13.17
N LYS A 110 32.75 22.03 12.07
CA LYS A 110 33.47 21.78 10.80
C LYS A 110 34.96 22.08 10.93
N GLU A 111 35.32 23.12 11.67
CA GLU A 111 36.71 23.50 11.93
C GLU A 111 37.43 22.49 12.85
N GLU A 112 36.77 22.04 13.93
CA GLU A 112 37.24 20.95 14.80
C GLU A 112 37.46 19.65 14.00
N VAL A 113 36.51 19.24 13.15
CA VAL A 113 36.64 18.06 12.28
C VAL A 113 37.76 18.24 11.26
N ALA A 114 37.91 19.42 10.66
CA ALA A 114 38.98 19.70 9.70
C ALA A 114 40.38 19.64 10.35
N ASN A 115 40.54 20.18 11.56
CA ASN A 115 41.80 20.11 12.31
C ASN A 115 42.09 18.68 12.78
N ALA A 116 41.11 17.99 13.35
CA ALA A 116 41.24 16.58 13.72
C ALA A 116 41.53 15.65 12.53
N THR A 117 41.18 16.05 11.29
CA THR A 117 41.53 15.31 10.05
C THR A 117 42.97 15.63 9.59
N ARG A 118 43.51 16.81 9.91
CA ARG A 118 44.93 17.18 9.67
C ARG A 118 45.87 16.51 10.67
N GLU A 119 45.41 16.32 11.90
CA GLU A 119 46.14 15.71 13.02
C GLU A 119 45.98 14.18 13.08
N GLU A 120 45.25 13.57 12.14
CA GLU A 120 44.94 12.15 12.14
C GLU A 120 46.12 11.28 11.68
N THR A 121 46.67 10.47 12.59
CA THR A 121 47.72 9.50 12.25
C THR A 121 47.18 8.33 11.43
N SER A 122 48.05 7.62 10.72
CA SER A 122 47.68 6.40 9.98
C SER A 122 47.10 5.31 10.88
N GLU A 123 47.51 5.25 12.15
CA GLU A 123 46.99 4.31 13.15
C GLU A 123 45.58 4.70 13.61
N MET A 124 45.35 5.98 13.89
CA MET A 124 44.00 6.52 14.16
C MET A 124 43.07 6.26 12.97
N LYS A 125 43.58 6.39 11.73
CA LYS A 125 42.82 6.09 10.51
C LYS A 125 42.44 4.62 10.39
N ALA A 126 43.36 3.69 10.68
CA ALA A 126 43.16 2.25 10.51
C ALA A 126 41.99 1.69 11.36
N ARG A 127 41.60 2.39 12.43
CA ARG A 127 40.49 2.02 13.32
C ARG A 127 39.10 2.14 12.67
N TYR A 128 38.97 2.81 11.52
CA TYR A 128 37.65 3.01 10.89
C TYR A 128 37.69 3.10 9.36
N GLY A 129 36.51 3.18 8.73
CA GLY A 129 36.36 3.27 7.28
C GLY A 129 35.60 2.08 6.66
N GLU A 130 35.57 2.02 5.33
CA GLU A 130 34.94 0.93 4.57
C GLU A 130 35.93 -0.24 4.39
N LEU A 131 35.49 -1.49 4.61
CA LEU A 131 36.29 -2.68 4.32
C LEU A 131 36.26 -3.01 2.82
N PRO A 132 37.30 -3.65 2.26
CA PRO A 132 37.24 -4.20 0.92
C PRO A 132 36.13 -5.26 0.82
N LEU A 133 35.49 -5.33 -0.36
CA LEU A 133 34.42 -6.30 -0.65
C LEU A 133 34.84 -7.72 -0.25
N LEU A 134 33.98 -8.40 0.53
CA LEU A 134 34.24 -9.73 1.08
C LEU A 134 34.20 -10.83 0.01
N GLN A 135 35.27 -10.95 -0.76
CA GLN A 135 35.45 -11.95 -1.82
C GLN A 135 36.28 -13.16 -1.34
N SER A 136 36.15 -13.56 -0.07
CA SER A 136 36.84 -14.73 0.53
C SER A 136 38.38 -14.79 0.38
N ARG A 137 39.04 -13.67 0.04
CA ARG A 137 40.48 -13.61 -0.27
C ARG A 137 41.40 -14.05 0.88
N THR A 138 40.94 -13.91 2.13
CA THR A 138 41.66 -14.34 3.33
C THR A 138 40.67 -14.90 4.36
N ARG A 139 41.16 -15.78 5.24
CA ARG A 139 40.38 -16.35 6.36
C ARG A 139 41.19 -16.25 7.66
N PRO A 140 41.26 -15.07 8.31
CA PRO A 140 42.10 -14.84 9.49
C PRO A 140 41.67 -15.60 10.76
N ARG A 141 40.54 -16.34 10.72
CA ARG A 141 39.96 -17.10 11.84
C ARG A 141 39.67 -16.31 13.14
N GLU A 142 39.77 -14.98 13.09
CA GLU A 142 39.42 -14.06 14.18
C GLU A 142 38.00 -14.34 14.70
N VAL A 143 37.88 -14.55 16.00
CA VAL A 143 36.62 -14.90 16.67
C VAL A 143 35.60 -13.76 16.51
N ARG A 144 34.33 -14.13 16.30
CA ARG A 144 33.20 -13.19 16.27
C ARG A 144 32.21 -13.56 17.37
N THR A 145 32.09 -12.69 18.36
CA THR A 145 31.12 -12.85 19.44
C THR A 145 29.71 -12.62 18.88
N ASN A 146 28.78 -13.55 19.12
CA ASN A 146 27.36 -13.31 18.88
C ASN A 146 26.78 -12.50 20.05
N LEU A 147 25.85 -11.58 19.79
CA LEU A 147 25.26 -10.75 20.85
C LEU A 147 24.53 -11.59 21.93
N ASP A 148 24.00 -12.76 21.56
CA ASP A 148 23.31 -13.73 22.45
C ASP A 148 24.26 -14.34 23.51
N ALA A 149 25.58 -14.21 23.33
CA ALA A 149 26.61 -14.63 24.29
C ALA A 149 27.17 -13.46 25.14
N ILE A 150 26.72 -12.22 24.92
CA ILE A 150 27.21 -11.05 25.67
C ILE A 150 26.44 -10.92 26.99
N SER A 151 27.18 -10.86 28.09
CA SER A 151 26.66 -10.75 29.46
C SER A 151 27.69 -10.05 30.36
N GLU A 152 27.36 -9.80 31.63
CA GLU A 152 28.29 -9.21 32.60
C GLU A 152 29.61 -9.98 32.75
N SER A 153 29.63 -11.29 32.47
CA SER A 153 30.85 -12.12 32.51
C SER A 153 31.94 -11.68 31.53
N LEU A 154 31.60 -10.89 30.51
CA LEU A 154 32.54 -10.37 29.53
C LEU A 154 33.10 -8.98 29.89
N VAL A 155 32.68 -8.36 31.00
CA VAL A 155 33.17 -7.02 31.41
C VAL A 155 34.70 -7.02 31.56
N GLY A 156 35.35 -6.02 30.97
CA GLY A 156 36.81 -5.91 30.86
C GLY A 156 37.44 -6.69 29.71
N GLN A 157 36.70 -7.59 29.05
CA GLN A 157 37.21 -8.33 27.88
C GLN A 157 37.03 -7.51 26.60
N GLN A 158 38.04 -7.56 25.72
CA GLN A 158 37.89 -7.04 24.36
C GLN A 158 37.20 -8.08 23.47
N ILE A 159 36.10 -7.68 22.83
CA ILE A 159 35.34 -8.52 21.91
C ILE A 159 35.35 -7.91 20.50
N CYS A 160 35.01 -8.73 19.50
CA CYS A 160 34.71 -8.23 18.16
C CYS A 160 33.50 -8.96 17.57
N PHE A 161 32.59 -8.21 16.95
CA PHE A 161 31.35 -8.74 16.37
C PHE A 161 31.00 -8.05 15.04
N THR A 162 30.06 -8.64 14.30
CA THR A 162 29.51 -8.07 13.06
C THR A 162 28.00 -7.96 13.19
N ALA A 163 27.46 -6.74 13.07
CA ALA A 163 26.06 -6.44 13.33
C ALA A 163 25.52 -5.39 12.33
N ARG A 164 24.20 -5.16 12.34
CA ARG A 164 23.63 -3.98 11.66
C ARG A 164 23.65 -2.78 12.59
N LEU A 165 24.08 -1.63 12.09
CA LEU A 165 23.90 -0.36 12.79
C LEU A 165 22.41 0.00 12.79
N HIS A 166 21.77 0.01 13.95
CA HIS A 166 20.33 0.15 14.10
C HIS A 166 19.90 1.61 14.38
N ILE A 167 20.55 2.27 15.35
CA ILE A 167 20.32 3.67 15.73
C ILE A 167 21.66 4.39 15.94
N ILE A 168 21.73 5.68 15.61
CA ILE A 168 22.82 6.59 15.98
C ILE A 168 22.23 7.68 16.89
N ARG A 169 22.78 7.87 18.08
CA ARG A 169 22.43 8.96 19.02
C ARG A 169 23.64 9.87 19.20
N ARG A 170 23.61 11.02 18.53
CA ARG A 170 24.66 12.06 18.53
C ARG A 170 24.58 12.85 19.85
N MET A 171 25.68 12.98 20.60
CA MET A 171 25.68 13.68 21.90
C MET A 171 26.57 14.93 21.90
N SER A 172 27.77 14.84 21.34
CA SER A 172 28.66 15.98 21.11
C SER A 172 29.60 15.67 19.94
N ALA A 173 30.46 16.63 19.55
CA ALA A 173 31.55 16.34 18.60
C ALA A 173 32.55 15.27 19.11
N LYS A 174 32.57 15.02 20.43
CA LYS A 174 33.46 14.07 21.11
C LYS A 174 32.76 12.81 21.63
N LEU A 175 31.47 12.62 21.37
CA LEU A 175 30.69 11.47 21.86
C LEU A 175 29.50 11.11 20.95
N VAL A 176 29.45 9.85 20.51
CA VAL A 176 28.29 9.25 19.83
C VAL A 176 27.96 7.87 20.43
N PHE A 177 26.68 7.63 20.68
CA PHE A 177 26.16 6.30 21.01
C PHE A 177 25.65 5.61 19.74
N LEU A 178 26.04 4.35 19.56
CA LEU A 178 25.67 3.52 18.42
C LEU A 178 24.93 2.30 18.93
N VAL A 179 23.70 2.07 18.47
CA VAL A 179 22.99 0.81 18.78
C VAL A 179 23.25 -0.16 17.64
N PHE A 180 23.86 -1.28 17.95
CA PHE A 180 24.07 -2.40 17.05
C PHE A 180 22.98 -3.44 17.23
N ARG A 181 22.70 -4.22 16.19
CA ARG A 181 21.68 -5.26 16.26
C ARG A 181 22.03 -6.51 15.46
N GLN A 182 21.84 -7.67 16.08
CA GLN A 182 21.96 -9.00 15.48
C GLN A 182 20.66 -9.76 15.71
N GLN A 183 19.89 -9.97 14.64
CA GLN A 183 18.57 -10.61 14.69
C GLN A 183 17.61 -9.91 15.68
N LEU A 184 17.23 -10.58 16.78
CA LEU A 184 16.36 -10.05 17.83
C LEU A 184 17.07 -9.06 18.76
N LEU A 185 18.39 -9.18 18.93
CA LEU A 185 19.13 -8.53 20.01
C LEU A 185 19.72 -7.19 19.60
N THR A 186 19.55 -6.18 20.45
CA THR A 186 20.18 -4.85 20.37
C THR A 186 21.20 -4.65 21.50
N PHE A 187 22.32 -4.01 21.16
CA PHE A 187 23.45 -3.77 22.06
C PHE A 187 24.00 -2.35 21.85
N GLN A 188 24.24 -1.61 22.93
CA GLN A 188 24.80 -0.26 22.87
C GLN A 188 26.32 -0.30 22.80
N GLY A 189 26.90 0.52 21.92
CA GLY A 189 28.30 0.90 21.96
C GLY A 189 28.48 2.40 22.12
N VAL A 190 29.59 2.77 22.76
CA VAL A 190 30.01 4.13 23.06
C VAL A 190 31.27 4.43 22.28
N LEU A 191 31.24 5.43 21.42
CA LEU A 191 32.44 5.96 20.76
C LEU A 191 32.69 7.38 21.27
N HIS A 192 33.75 7.53 22.06
CA HIS A 192 34.20 8.79 22.63
C HIS A 192 35.61 9.14 22.11
N GLU A 193 35.93 10.43 22.13
CA GLU A 193 37.25 10.93 21.74
C GLU A 193 38.32 10.53 22.77
N GLU A 194 39.47 10.10 22.27
CA GLU A 194 40.65 9.78 23.08
C GLU A 194 41.89 10.24 22.31
N ALA A 195 42.58 11.24 22.85
CA ALA A 195 43.66 11.94 22.15
C ALA A 195 44.77 10.98 21.67
N GLY A 196 45.07 11.02 20.37
CA GLY A 196 46.03 10.10 19.73
C GLY A 196 45.51 8.70 19.42
N VAL A 197 44.27 8.34 19.83
CA VAL A 197 43.72 6.98 19.68
C VAL A 197 42.41 6.97 18.89
N LYS A 198 41.39 7.74 19.31
CA LYS A 198 40.05 7.82 18.68
C LYS A 198 39.74 9.27 18.32
N SER A 199 39.83 9.59 17.02
CA SER A 199 39.73 10.97 16.52
C SER A 199 38.28 11.51 16.49
N ILE A 200 38.15 12.84 16.53
CA ILE A 200 36.87 13.52 16.22
C ILE A 200 36.43 13.19 14.78
N ALA A 201 37.36 12.94 13.85
CA ALA A 201 37.05 12.53 12.49
C ALA A 201 36.47 11.10 12.40
N MET A 202 36.87 10.17 13.28
CA MET A 202 36.27 8.84 13.43
C MET A 202 34.82 8.93 13.94
N ILE A 203 34.59 9.77 14.95
CA ILE A 203 33.24 10.05 15.49
C ILE A 203 32.35 10.66 14.41
N HIS A 204 32.83 11.72 13.74
CA HIS A 204 32.10 12.39 12.67
C HIS A 204 31.80 11.46 11.48
N TRP A 205 32.70 10.53 11.13
CA TRP A 205 32.43 9.50 10.13
C TRP A 205 31.35 8.52 10.60
N ALA A 206 31.43 8.03 11.85
CA ALA A 206 30.44 7.14 12.43
C ALA A 206 29.03 7.75 12.48
N GLU A 207 28.94 9.05 12.79
CA GLU A 207 27.69 9.83 12.78
C GLU A 207 27.01 9.91 11.39
N HIS A 208 27.76 9.70 10.30
CA HIS A 208 27.28 9.78 8.91
C HIS A 208 27.04 8.41 8.28
N LEU A 209 27.27 7.31 9.01
CA LEU A 209 26.90 5.97 8.57
C LEU A 209 25.39 5.83 8.37
N ARG A 210 24.98 5.21 7.25
CA ARG A 210 23.57 4.98 6.94
C ARG A 210 23.01 3.82 7.77
N LEU A 211 21.97 4.07 8.57
CA LEU A 211 21.28 3.05 9.38
C LEU A 211 20.91 1.81 8.55
N GLY A 212 21.09 0.62 9.12
CA GLY A 212 20.90 -0.67 8.45
C GLY A 212 22.13 -1.20 7.70
N SER A 213 23.20 -0.39 7.54
CA SER A 213 24.52 -0.86 7.11
C SER A 213 25.04 -1.97 8.02
N ILE A 214 25.85 -2.88 7.49
CA ILE A 214 26.54 -3.90 8.28
C ILE A 214 27.90 -3.36 8.67
N VAL A 215 28.22 -3.43 9.95
CA VAL A 215 29.47 -2.94 10.55
C VAL A 215 30.15 -4.05 11.37
N ARG A 216 31.48 -4.02 11.39
CA ARG A 216 32.32 -4.79 12.30
C ARG A 216 32.79 -3.85 13.40
N VAL A 217 32.68 -4.28 14.64
CA VAL A 217 32.99 -3.47 15.83
C VAL A 217 33.99 -4.24 16.68
N ARG A 218 35.11 -3.61 17.06
CA ARG A 218 35.99 -4.08 18.15
C ARG A 218 35.86 -3.12 19.33
N GLY A 219 35.92 -3.63 20.54
CA GLY A 219 35.86 -2.80 21.74
C GLY A 219 35.88 -3.62 23.02
N ILE A 220 36.01 -2.92 24.15
CA ILE A 220 36.01 -3.50 25.49
C ILE A 220 34.60 -3.43 26.07
N VAL A 221 34.09 -4.54 26.61
CA VAL A 221 32.79 -4.57 27.29
C VAL A 221 32.91 -3.91 28.66
N GLN A 222 31.98 -3.01 28.99
CA GLN A 222 31.93 -2.29 30.26
C GLN A 222 30.50 -2.25 30.82
N LYS A 223 30.35 -1.97 32.12
CA LYS A 223 29.03 -1.66 32.69
C LYS A 223 28.66 -0.21 32.37
N PRO A 224 27.42 0.09 31.96
CA PRO A 224 26.95 1.45 31.75
C PRO A 224 26.71 2.15 33.10
N GLN A 225 26.63 3.49 33.08
CA GLN A 225 26.29 4.27 34.29
C GLN A 225 24.84 4.05 34.76
N VAL A 226 23.94 3.67 33.85
CA VAL A 226 22.51 3.39 34.09
C VAL A 226 22.09 2.27 33.12
N PRO A 227 21.27 1.28 33.53
CA PRO A 227 20.81 0.20 32.65
C PRO A 227 20.14 0.71 31.36
N ILE A 228 20.49 0.10 30.24
CA ILE A 228 20.16 0.61 28.90
C ILE A 228 18.81 0.04 28.45
N LEU A 229 17.72 0.62 28.94
CA LEU A 229 16.35 0.18 28.66
C LEU A 229 15.98 0.24 27.16
N GLY A 230 16.72 1.00 26.34
CA GLY A 230 16.55 1.10 24.89
C GLY A 230 17.34 0.06 24.06
N CYS A 231 17.85 -0.99 24.68
CA CYS A 231 18.52 -2.13 24.05
C CYS A 231 18.08 -3.43 24.77
N THR A 232 18.09 -4.60 24.12
CA THR A 232 17.74 -5.88 24.79
C THR A 232 18.83 -6.35 25.75
N ILE A 233 20.06 -5.86 25.58
CA ILE A 233 21.17 -6.07 26.50
C ILE A 233 21.29 -4.79 27.33
N HIS A 234 20.82 -4.84 28.58
CA HIS A 234 20.67 -3.66 29.45
C HIS A 234 21.92 -3.38 30.30
N ASP A 235 22.61 -4.42 30.75
CA ASP A 235 23.54 -4.38 31.90
C ASP A 235 25.00 -4.15 31.49
N VAL A 236 25.29 -4.20 30.19
CA VAL A 236 26.61 -3.98 29.59
C VAL A 236 26.50 -3.20 28.29
N GLU A 237 27.57 -2.48 27.96
CA GLU A 237 27.80 -1.80 26.69
C GLU A 237 29.24 -2.03 26.21
N ILE A 238 29.58 -1.60 24.99
CA ILE A 238 30.94 -1.69 24.45
C ILE A 238 31.58 -0.31 24.26
N SER A 239 32.72 -0.06 24.90
CA SER A 239 33.60 1.05 24.52
C SER A 239 34.30 0.69 23.22
N ILE A 240 34.08 1.47 22.16
CA ILE A 240 34.47 1.11 20.79
C ILE A 240 35.92 1.51 20.50
N ASP A 241 36.73 0.53 20.10
CA ASP A 241 38.14 0.68 19.71
C ASP A 241 38.33 0.74 18.18
N GLU A 242 37.49 0.01 17.43
CA GLU A 242 37.46 -0.04 15.96
C GLU A 242 36.01 -0.12 15.46
N LEU A 243 35.72 0.55 14.35
CA LEU A 243 34.42 0.51 13.68
C LEU A 243 34.59 0.55 12.15
N HIS A 244 34.47 -0.60 11.48
CA HIS A 244 34.57 -0.69 10.02
C HIS A 244 33.22 -1.02 9.37
N GLN A 245 32.89 -0.38 8.25
CA GLN A 245 31.70 -0.71 7.47
C GLN A 245 31.99 -1.91 6.56
N VAL A 246 31.26 -3.01 6.78
CA VAL A 246 31.40 -4.27 6.02
C VAL A 246 30.51 -4.25 4.78
N VAL A 247 29.30 -3.71 4.91
CA VAL A 247 28.35 -3.53 3.80
C VAL A 247 27.65 -2.19 3.95
N ARG A 248 27.89 -1.32 2.98
CA ARG A 248 27.26 -0.02 2.80
C ARG A 248 25.82 -0.14 2.30
N ARG A 249 24.99 0.86 2.57
CA ARG A 249 23.57 0.91 2.15
C ARG A 249 23.39 1.98 1.06
N GLU A 250 23.40 1.60 -0.21
CA GLU A 250 23.39 2.58 -1.32
C GLU A 250 22.08 3.37 -1.48
N GLU A 251 20.94 2.83 -1.06
CA GLU A 251 19.63 3.51 -1.19
C GLU A 251 19.03 4.01 0.14
N PRO A 252 18.10 4.98 0.10
CA PRO A 252 17.15 5.22 1.18
C PRO A 252 16.14 4.08 1.32
N VAL A 253 15.82 3.70 2.56
CA VAL A 253 14.74 2.75 2.87
C VAL A 253 13.43 3.51 3.16
N PRO A 254 12.24 2.93 2.89
CA PRO A 254 10.95 3.61 3.07
C PRO A 254 10.59 3.90 4.55
N PHE A 255 11.08 3.07 5.47
CA PHE A 255 10.97 3.22 6.91
C PHE A 255 12.22 2.66 7.57
N SER A 256 12.60 3.16 8.76
CA SER A 256 13.55 2.47 9.62
C SER A 256 12.89 1.30 10.34
N ILE A 257 13.68 0.36 10.84
CA ILE A 257 13.14 -0.79 11.56
C ILE A 257 12.55 -0.37 12.92
N TYR A 258 13.15 0.63 13.57
CA TYR A 258 12.64 1.28 14.78
C TYR A 258 11.24 1.88 14.57
N GLU A 259 11.01 2.60 13.46
CA GLU A 259 9.67 3.12 13.10
C GLU A 259 8.63 2.01 12.88
N ALA A 260 9.05 0.80 12.51
CA ALA A 260 8.16 -0.36 12.33
C ALA A 260 7.88 -1.17 13.61
N GLU A 261 8.52 -0.80 14.74
CA GLU A 261 8.38 -1.46 16.05
C GLU A 261 7.50 -0.64 17.04
N ILE A 262 7.34 0.66 16.81
CA ILE A 262 6.55 1.60 17.62
C ILE A 262 5.04 1.28 17.56
N GLN A 263 4.37 1.36 18.72
CA GLN A 263 3.01 0.87 18.93
C GLN A 263 1.98 1.95 19.31
N THR A 264 2.36 2.93 20.14
CA THR A 264 1.35 3.70 20.91
C THR A 264 1.03 5.09 20.33
N ALA A 265 -0.22 5.52 20.54
CA ALA A 265 -0.69 6.87 20.21
C ALA A 265 -0.14 7.98 21.13
N GLU A 266 0.67 7.63 22.14
CA GLU A 266 1.40 8.61 22.96
C GLU A 266 2.82 8.84 22.44
N GLU A 267 3.51 7.80 21.94
CA GLU A 267 4.77 7.93 21.19
C GLU A 267 4.61 8.79 19.92
N GLU A 268 3.44 8.75 19.26
CA GLU A 268 3.08 9.63 18.12
C GLU A 268 3.28 11.13 18.40
N ARG A 269 3.31 11.56 19.67
CA ARG A 269 3.34 12.99 20.04
C ARG A 269 4.74 13.60 20.08
N ILE A 270 5.80 12.80 20.12
CA ILE A 270 7.15 13.30 20.49
C ILE A 270 7.83 14.10 19.35
N GLU A 271 7.68 13.70 18.09
CA GLU A 271 8.29 14.42 16.94
C GLU A 271 7.30 14.94 15.88
N GLY A 272 5.99 14.77 16.08
CA GLY A 272 4.97 15.25 15.12
C GLY A 272 4.95 14.51 13.77
N ARG A 273 5.65 13.37 13.67
CA ARG A 273 5.50 12.39 12.59
C ARG A 273 4.57 11.28 13.05
N ARG A 274 3.65 10.85 12.20
CA ARG A 274 2.87 9.62 12.43
C ARG A 274 3.81 8.44 12.26
N SER A 275 4.08 7.71 13.34
CA SER A 275 5.15 6.70 13.32
C SER A 275 4.69 5.30 12.92
N HIS A 276 3.41 4.95 13.15
CA HIS A 276 2.88 3.63 12.81
C HIS A 276 2.90 3.36 11.29
N ILE A 277 3.76 2.43 10.85
CA ILE A 277 3.87 1.99 9.44
C ILE A 277 2.74 0.98 9.12
N PRO A 278 1.81 1.26 8.19
CA PRO A 278 0.71 0.35 7.88
C PRO A 278 1.19 -0.98 7.26
N ASP A 279 0.51 -2.09 7.58
CA ASP A 279 0.91 -3.44 7.13
C ASP A 279 1.06 -3.58 5.62
N ARG A 280 0.23 -2.89 4.82
CA ARG A 280 0.40 -2.85 3.35
C ARG A 280 1.82 -2.39 2.97
N VAL A 281 2.33 -1.35 3.63
CA VAL A 281 3.67 -0.79 3.38
C VAL A 281 4.77 -1.76 3.86
N ARG A 282 4.54 -2.44 4.99
CA ARG A 282 5.42 -3.49 5.53
C ARG A 282 5.53 -4.67 4.55
N LEU A 283 4.40 -5.23 4.13
CA LEU A 283 4.29 -6.35 3.19
C LEU A 283 4.85 -6.00 1.80
N THR A 284 4.55 -4.81 1.25
CA THR A 284 5.16 -4.34 -0.02
C THR A 284 6.69 -4.18 0.07
N ASN A 285 7.27 -4.08 1.28
CA ASN A 285 8.70 -4.00 1.50
C ASN A 285 9.19 -5.16 2.40
N ARG A 286 8.64 -6.37 2.22
CA ARG A 286 8.80 -7.53 3.13
C ARG A 286 10.25 -7.84 3.53
N LEU A 287 11.22 -7.72 2.62
CA LEU A 287 12.67 -7.90 2.92
C LEU A 287 13.25 -6.94 3.96
N LEU A 288 12.53 -5.86 4.30
CA LEU A 288 12.86 -4.91 5.36
C LEU A 288 12.07 -5.22 6.63
N ASP A 289 10.77 -5.47 6.51
CA ASP A 289 9.87 -5.87 7.61
C ASP A 289 10.28 -7.18 8.30
N LEU A 290 10.73 -8.19 7.52
CA LEU A 290 11.32 -9.44 8.02
C LEU A 290 12.61 -9.24 8.86
N ARG A 291 13.06 -7.99 9.04
CA ARG A 291 14.15 -7.62 9.93
C ARG A 291 13.65 -7.03 11.25
N THR A 292 12.36 -6.87 11.50
CA THR A 292 11.85 -6.56 12.86
C THR A 292 12.03 -7.78 13.78
N PRO A 293 12.25 -7.62 15.09
CA PRO A 293 12.19 -8.70 16.06
C PRO A 293 10.85 -9.44 16.00
N THR A 294 9.74 -8.73 15.82
CA THR A 294 8.40 -9.34 15.66
C THR A 294 8.35 -10.37 14.54
N SER A 295 8.69 -9.98 13.30
CA SER A 295 8.66 -10.90 12.17
C SER A 295 9.72 -11.99 12.32
N GLN A 296 10.92 -11.65 12.83
CA GLN A 296 11.95 -12.64 13.16
C GLN A 296 11.44 -13.71 14.14
N SER A 297 10.63 -13.34 15.13
CA SER A 297 10.04 -14.26 16.10
C SER A 297 8.89 -15.08 15.50
N ILE A 298 7.98 -14.46 14.72
CA ILE A 298 6.92 -15.17 13.98
C ILE A 298 7.52 -16.32 13.14
N PHE A 299 8.60 -16.06 12.40
CA PHE A 299 9.22 -17.08 11.54
C PHE A 299 10.10 -18.11 12.28
N ARG A 300 10.58 -17.80 13.50
CA ARG A 300 11.13 -18.83 14.40
C ARG A 300 10.03 -19.76 14.89
N ILE A 301 8.89 -19.22 15.28
CA ILE A 301 7.74 -20.00 15.74
C ILE A 301 7.15 -20.82 14.59
N GLN A 302 7.11 -20.31 13.36
CA GLN A 302 6.74 -21.11 12.18
C GLN A 302 7.64 -22.34 12.00
N SER A 303 8.96 -22.14 12.02
CA SER A 303 9.92 -23.24 11.94
C SER A 303 9.81 -24.20 13.13
N ALA A 304 9.45 -23.70 14.31
CA ALA A 304 9.21 -24.52 15.50
C ALA A 304 7.99 -25.43 15.33
N ILE A 305 6.89 -24.91 14.79
CA ILE A 305 5.65 -25.67 14.52
C ILE A 305 5.96 -26.84 13.58
N CYS A 306 6.66 -26.61 12.46
CA CYS A 306 7.02 -27.70 11.53
C CYS A 306 7.90 -28.77 12.18
N ASN A 307 8.85 -28.37 13.05
CA ASN A 307 9.73 -29.31 13.74
C ASN A 307 9.02 -30.07 14.87
N LEU A 308 8.05 -29.45 15.53
CA LEU A 308 7.19 -30.07 16.55
C LEU A 308 6.20 -31.07 15.91
N PHE A 309 5.62 -30.70 14.77
CA PHE A 309 4.75 -31.56 13.98
C PHE A 309 5.47 -32.84 13.53
N ARG A 310 6.66 -32.72 12.91
CA ARG A 310 7.50 -33.87 12.57
C ARG A 310 7.78 -34.74 13.79
N PHE A 311 8.40 -34.16 14.82
CA PHE A 311 8.81 -34.88 16.03
C PHE A 311 7.65 -35.67 16.68
N ALA A 312 6.48 -35.06 16.81
CA ALA A 312 5.31 -35.72 17.41
C ALA A 312 4.72 -36.86 16.54
N LEU A 313 5.01 -36.89 15.24
CA LEU A 313 4.60 -37.96 14.31
C LEU A 313 5.69 -39.02 14.14
N ASP A 314 6.97 -38.61 14.14
CA ASP A 314 8.14 -39.49 14.14
C ASP A 314 8.13 -40.39 15.39
N GLU A 315 7.81 -39.83 16.58
CA GLU A 315 7.63 -40.60 17.83
C GLU A 315 6.44 -41.59 17.77
N GLN A 316 5.50 -41.39 16.84
CA GLN A 316 4.35 -42.27 16.59
C GLN A 316 4.54 -43.18 15.36
N GLY A 317 5.75 -43.24 14.80
CA GLY A 317 6.11 -44.16 13.71
C GLY A 317 5.55 -43.78 12.33
N PHE A 318 5.19 -42.52 12.11
CA PHE A 318 4.81 -42.03 10.77
C PHE A 318 6.04 -41.82 9.87
N MET A 319 5.82 -41.86 8.55
CA MET A 319 6.84 -41.59 7.53
C MET A 319 6.58 -40.27 6.81
N GLU A 320 7.60 -39.40 6.66
CA GLU A 320 7.50 -38.23 5.78
C GLU A 320 7.53 -38.66 4.31
N ILE A 321 6.49 -38.29 3.55
CA ILE A 321 6.37 -38.52 2.11
C ILE A 321 6.44 -37.19 1.34
N HIS A 322 6.76 -37.26 0.05
CA HIS A 322 6.88 -36.10 -0.84
C HIS A 322 6.10 -36.36 -2.13
N THR A 323 4.98 -35.67 -2.32
CA THR A 323 4.03 -35.96 -3.40
C THR A 323 4.12 -34.95 -4.55
N PRO A 324 3.88 -35.36 -5.81
CA PRO A 324 3.97 -34.46 -6.96
C PRO A 324 2.92 -33.35 -6.88
N LYS A 325 3.36 -32.08 -7.03
CA LYS A 325 2.47 -30.91 -7.04
C LYS A 325 1.98 -30.50 -8.44
N LEU A 326 2.38 -31.25 -9.46
CA LEU A 326 1.84 -31.18 -10.82
C LEU A 326 0.98 -32.43 -11.06
N GLN A 327 -0.28 -32.23 -11.44
CA GLN A 327 -1.26 -33.27 -11.74
C GLN A 327 -1.67 -33.20 -13.22
N GLY A 328 -1.97 -34.36 -13.82
CA GLY A 328 -2.42 -34.45 -15.22
C GLY A 328 -3.92 -34.15 -15.42
N SER A 329 -4.71 -34.22 -14.36
CA SER A 329 -6.15 -33.92 -14.34
C SER A 329 -6.45 -32.76 -13.38
N ALA A 330 -7.64 -32.18 -13.51
CA ALA A 330 -8.04 -30.91 -12.91
C ALA A 330 -8.95 -31.05 -11.67
N THR A 331 -8.82 -32.13 -10.90
CA THR A 331 -9.85 -32.53 -9.92
C THR A 331 -9.31 -33.03 -8.57
N GLU A 332 -9.76 -32.36 -7.50
CA GLU A 332 -9.95 -32.91 -6.14
C GLU A 332 -11.31 -32.48 -5.55
N SER A 333 -11.84 -31.32 -5.98
CA SER A 333 -13.04 -30.69 -5.38
C SER A 333 -14.00 -30.01 -6.39
N GLY A 334 -13.71 -30.06 -7.69
CA GLY A 334 -14.43 -29.26 -8.71
C GLY A 334 -14.16 -27.74 -8.66
N ALA A 335 -13.47 -27.24 -7.63
CA ALA A 335 -13.09 -25.84 -7.52
C ALA A 335 -11.96 -25.46 -8.50
N SER A 336 -11.75 -24.15 -8.70
CA SER A 336 -10.71 -23.63 -9.60
C SER A 336 -9.30 -24.13 -9.25
N VAL A 337 -8.59 -24.63 -10.27
CA VAL A 337 -7.17 -25.06 -10.22
C VAL A 337 -6.28 -24.09 -10.99
N PHE A 338 -4.98 -24.04 -10.65
CA PHE A 338 -4.00 -23.28 -11.44
C PHE A 338 -3.50 -24.11 -12.63
N HIS A 339 -3.67 -23.58 -13.83
CA HIS A 339 -3.22 -24.18 -15.08
C HIS A 339 -1.74 -23.92 -15.35
N VAL A 340 -1.01 -24.94 -15.81
CA VAL A 340 0.41 -24.92 -16.16
C VAL A 340 0.60 -25.51 -17.55
N GLN A 341 1.26 -24.78 -18.46
CA GLN A 341 1.58 -25.30 -19.79
C GLN A 341 2.79 -26.24 -19.71
N TYR A 342 2.55 -27.54 -19.78
CA TYR A 342 3.53 -28.61 -19.55
C TYR A 342 3.96 -29.27 -20.87
N PHE A 343 5.00 -28.70 -21.50
CA PHE A 343 5.56 -29.16 -22.78
C PHE A 343 4.54 -29.25 -23.93
N GLY A 344 3.61 -28.29 -24.00
CA GLY A 344 2.56 -28.25 -25.03
C GLY A 344 1.33 -29.12 -24.72
N ARG A 345 1.30 -29.75 -23.54
CA ARG A 345 0.11 -30.34 -22.92
C ARG A 345 -0.27 -29.51 -21.70
N ASP A 346 -1.44 -29.78 -21.14
CA ASP A 346 -1.93 -29.12 -19.94
C ASP A 346 -1.54 -29.92 -18.68
N ALA A 347 -1.36 -29.21 -17.57
CA ALA A 347 -1.14 -29.77 -16.25
C ALA A 347 -1.64 -28.78 -15.19
N PHE A 348 -1.87 -29.25 -13.97
CA PHE A 348 -2.53 -28.47 -12.91
C PHE A 348 -1.72 -28.50 -11.62
N LEU A 349 -1.79 -27.43 -10.82
CA LEU A 349 -1.21 -27.44 -9.47
C LEU A 349 -2.18 -28.06 -8.45
N ALA A 350 -1.66 -28.97 -7.63
CA ALA A 350 -2.45 -29.75 -6.70
C ALA A 350 -3.13 -28.90 -5.59
N GLN A 351 -4.44 -29.12 -5.38
CA GLN A 351 -5.25 -28.40 -4.38
C GLN A 351 -4.99 -28.84 -2.94
N SER A 352 -4.47 -30.06 -2.78
CA SER A 352 -3.91 -30.67 -1.57
C SER A 352 -3.09 -31.91 -1.99
N PRO A 353 -2.44 -32.63 -1.07
CA PRO A 353 -1.89 -33.96 -1.36
C PRO A 353 -2.89 -35.11 -1.13
N GLN A 354 -4.19 -34.84 -0.98
CA GLN A 354 -5.18 -35.79 -0.46
C GLN A 354 -5.34 -37.06 -1.31
N LEU A 355 -5.31 -36.98 -2.65
CA LEU A 355 -5.26 -38.20 -3.48
C LEU A 355 -3.98 -39.02 -3.22
N ALA A 356 -2.82 -38.34 -3.16
CA ALA A 356 -1.51 -38.99 -3.09
C ALA A 356 -1.21 -39.63 -1.72
N LYS A 357 -1.64 -39.04 -0.61
CA LYS A 357 -1.48 -39.64 0.73
C LYS A 357 -2.41 -40.85 0.96
N GLN A 358 -3.61 -40.85 0.35
CA GLN A 358 -4.47 -42.05 0.34
C GLN A 358 -3.86 -43.19 -0.51
N MET A 359 -3.32 -42.88 -1.69
CA MET A 359 -2.58 -43.87 -2.50
C MET A 359 -1.36 -44.45 -1.76
N ALA A 360 -0.69 -43.67 -0.91
CA ALA A 360 0.39 -44.20 -0.06
C ALA A 360 -0.15 -45.19 1.01
N ILE A 361 -1.32 -44.92 1.60
CA ILE A 361 -1.96 -45.87 2.54
C ILE A 361 -2.44 -47.15 1.82
N ALA A 362 -2.95 -47.04 0.59
CA ALA A 362 -3.26 -48.19 -0.27
C ALA A 362 -2.02 -48.95 -0.79
N ALA A 363 -0.82 -48.41 -0.57
CA ALA A 363 0.48 -49.01 -0.90
C ALA A 363 1.26 -49.45 0.36
N ASP A 364 0.55 -49.87 1.40
CA ASP A 364 1.08 -50.42 2.67
C ASP A 364 1.98 -49.47 3.52
N PHE A 365 2.03 -48.16 3.25
CA PHE A 365 2.84 -47.25 4.08
C PHE A 365 2.29 -47.06 5.51
N GLY A 366 1.01 -47.37 5.75
CA GLY A 366 0.37 -47.43 7.08
C GLY A 366 0.15 -46.10 7.81
N ARG A 367 1.18 -45.26 7.94
CA ARG A 367 1.16 -43.97 8.67
C ARG A 367 2.06 -42.96 7.94
N VAL A 368 1.47 -41.94 7.30
CA VAL A 368 2.23 -40.97 6.47
C VAL A 368 1.92 -39.51 6.82
N TYR A 369 2.91 -38.64 6.63
CA TYR A 369 2.73 -37.19 6.66
C TYR A 369 3.49 -36.47 5.55
N GLU A 370 3.07 -35.26 5.20
CA GLU A 370 3.81 -34.37 4.30
C GLU A 370 3.80 -32.93 4.81
N ILE A 371 4.93 -32.22 4.69
CA ILE A 371 4.99 -30.76 4.83
C ILE A 371 5.31 -30.16 3.46
N GLY A 372 4.31 -29.59 2.79
CA GLY A 372 4.39 -29.25 1.37
C GLY A 372 3.62 -27.99 0.96
N ALA A 373 3.86 -27.52 -0.26
CA ALA A 373 3.11 -26.41 -0.85
C ALA A 373 1.71 -26.87 -1.31
N VAL A 374 0.70 -26.04 -1.03
CA VAL A 374 -0.71 -26.28 -1.31
C VAL A 374 -1.31 -25.06 -2.02
N PHE A 375 -2.10 -25.29 -3.07
CA PHE A 375 -2.52 -24.24 -4.00
C PHE A 375 -4.05 -24.09 -4.08
N ARG A 376 -4.57 -22.86 -3.95
CA ARG A 376 -6.00 -22.55 -4.10
C ARG A 376 -6.15 -21.43 -5.12
N ALA A 377 -6.78 -21.71 -6.26
CA ALA A 377 -6.91 -20.72 -7.35
C ALA A 377 -8.16 -19.83 -7.24
N GLU A 378 -8.88 -19.90 -6.11
CA GLU A 378 -10.01 -19.04 -5.81
C GLU A 378 -9.60 -17.56 -5.75
N ASN A 379 -10.42 -16.67 -6.29
CA ASN A 379 -10.18 -15.22 -6.27
C ASN A 379 -10.53 -14.57 -4.90
N SER A 380 -10.12 -15.22 -3.81
CA SER A 380 -10.55 -14.91 -2.44
C SER A 380 -9.53 -14.02 -1.72
N ASN A 381 -9.59 -12.70 -1.97
CA ASN A 381 -8.65 -11.73 -1.37
C ASN A 381 -9.09 -11.24 0.04
N THR A 382 -9.25 -12.18 0.99
CA THR A 382 -9.62 -11.88 2.39
C THR A 382 -8.37 -11.66 3.27
N HIS A 383 -8.56 -11.54 4.60
CA HIS A 383 -7.45 -11.56 5.58
C HIS A 383 -7.13 -12.97 6.13
N ARG A 384 -7.95 -13.99 5.79
CA ARG A 384 -7.78 -15.40 6.20
C ARG A 384 -7.15 -16.27 5.09
N HIS A 385 -7.22 -15.85 3.82
CA HIS A 385 -6.87 -16.69 2.67
C HIS A 385 -5.57 -16.29 1.95
N LEU A 386 -4.94 -17.28 1.32
CA LEU A 386 -3.76 -17.20 0.44
C LEU A 386 -4.01 -18.12 -0.77
N THR A 387 -3.36 -17.86 -1.90
CA THR A 387 -3.45 -18.73 -3.09
C THR A 387 -2.37 -19.82 -3.15
N GLU A 388 -1.31 -19.66 -2.37
CA GLU A 388 -0.21 -20.62 -2.14
C GLU A 388 0.15 -20.53 -0.65
N TYR A 389 0.11 -21.66 0.05
CA TYR A 389 0.40 -21.77 1.48
C TYR A 389 1.06 -23.12 1.80
N THR A 390 1.46 -23.33 3.06
CA THR A 390 2.12 -24.56 3.50
C THR A 390 1.12 -25.47 4.22
N GLY A 391 0.86 -26.64 3.65
CA GLY A 391 0.11 -27.72 4.30
C GLY A 391 1.01 -28.55 5.21
N LEU A 392 0.49 -28.94 6.37
CA LEU A 392 0.99 -30.07 7.17
C LEU A 392 -0.10 -31.15 7.09
N ASP A 393 0.12 -32.17 6.29
CA ASP A 393 -0.86 -33.18 5.93
C ASP A 393 -0.55 -34.53 6.58
N ILE A 394 -1.57 -35.26 7.01
CA ILE A 394 -1.48 -36.57 7.66
C ILE A 394 -2.53 -37.52 7.04
N GLU A 395 -2.20 -38.80 6.88
CA GLU A 395 -3.13 -39.90 6.63
C GLU A 395 -2.62 -41.17 7.36
N MET A 396 -3.52 -42.01 7.87
CA MET A 396 -3.16 -43.30 8.49
C MET A 396 -4.25 -44.35 8.31
N ALA A 397 -3.85 -45.62 8.27
CA ALA A 397 -4.76 -46.74 8.48
C ALA A 397 -5.31 -46.74 9.92
N ILE A 398 -6.57 -47.13 10.08
CA ILE A 398 -7.29 -47.23 11.36
C ILE A 398 -7.81 -48.66 11.54
N GLU A 399 -7.88 -49.13 12.78
CA GLU A 399 -8.25 -50.52 13.10
C GLU A 399 -9.74 -50.66 13.44
N GLU A 400 -10.29 -49.74 14.24
CA GLU A 400 -11.65 -49.82 14.80
C GLU A 400 -12.49 -48.55 14.51
N HIS A 401 -11.93 -47.35 14.68
CA HIS A 401 -12.70 -46.11 14.59
C HIS A 401 -11.86 -44.88 14.24
N TYR A 402 -12.42 -43.96 13.44
CA TYR A 402 -11.70 -42.76 13.00
C TYR A 402 -11.31 -41.78 14.13
N HIS A 403 -11.83 -41.98 15.34
CA HIS A 403 -11.35 -41.26 16.53
C HIS A 403 -9.90 -41.60 16.88
N GLU A 404 -9.34 -42.72 16.40
CA GLU A 404 -7.88 -42.97 16.44
C GLU A 404 -7.09 -41.81 15.81
N MET A 405 -7.59 -41.21 14.72
CA MET A 405 -6.97 -40.03 14.09
C MET A 405 -7.23 -38.75 14.90
N LEU A 406 -8.36 -38.64 15.61
CA LEU A 406 -8.58 -37.52 16.54
C LEU A 406 -7.56 -37.54 17.68
N ASP A 407 -7.31 -38.69 18.29
CA ASP A 407 -6.36 -38.83 19.40
C ASP A 407 -4.92 -38.49 18.95
N VAL A 408 -4.50 -38.94 17.75
CA VAL A 408 -3.21 -38.57 17.15
C VAL A 408 -3.12 -37.07 16.91
N LEU A 409 -4.15 -36.44 16.32
CA LEU A 409 -4.16 -35.01 16.02
C LEU A 409 -4.19 -34.15 17.29
N ASP A 410 -4.95 -34.56 18.30
CA ASP A 410 -5.02 -33.90 19.61
C ASP A 410 -3.64 -33.92 20.29
N ALA A 411 -2.96 -35.07 20.30
CA ALA A 411 -1.60 -35.20 20.81
C ALA A 411 -0.59 -34.33 20.04
N VAL A 412 -0.64 -34.33 18.70
CA VAL A 412 0.27 -33.52 17.85
C VAL A 412 0.04 -32.02 18.06
N ILE A 413 -1.20 -31.54 18.08
CA ILE A 413 -1.51 -30.12 18.30
C ILE A 413 -1.15 -29.71 19.74
N LYS A 414 -1.39 -30.54 20.76
CA LYS A 414 -0.94 -30.29 22.13
C LYS A 414 0.57 -30.23 22.26
N SER A 415 1.30 -31.13 21.59
CA SER A 415 2.77 -31.08 21.53
C SER A 415 3.26 -29.77 20.90
N ILE A 416 2.64 -29.33 19.81
CA ILE A 416 2.92 -28.02 19.19
C ILE A 416 2.64 -26.86 20.17
N LEU A 417 1.50 -26.85 20.85
CA LEU A 417 1.12 -25.81 21.83
C LEU A 417 2.11 -25.74 22.99
N GLN A 418 2.39 -26.87 23.65
CA GLN A 418 3.38 -26.98 24.73
C GLN A 418 4.77 -26.52 24.25
N GLY A 419 5.19 -26.96 23.05
CA GLY A 419 6.46 -26.63 22.45
C GLY A 419 6.63 -25.14 22.16
N VAL A 420 5.60 -24.47 21.62
CA VAL A 420 5.62 -23.03 21.31
C VAL A 420 5.61 -22.19 22.59
N TYR A 421 4.64 -22.40 23.49
CA TYR A 421 4.49 -21.57 24.69
C TYR A 421 5.55 -21.85 25.76
N GLY A 422 6.15 -23.05 25.77
CA GLY A 422 7.29 -23.41 26.60
C GLY A 422 8.64 -23.02 25.99
N ARG A 423 9.05 -23.69 24.91
CA ARG A 423 10.43 -23.59 24.38
C ARG A 423 10.73 -22.29 23.63
N TYR A 424 9.70 -21.62 23.09
CA TYR A 424 9.84 -20.40 22.28
C TYR A 424 9.23 -19.17 22.98
N ARG A 425 9.19 -19.16 24.32
CA ARG A 425 8.54 -18.09 25.10
C ARG A 425 9.09 -16.69 24.82
N ARG A 426 10.42 -16.56 24.63
CA ARG A 426 11.07 -15.28 24.29
C ARG A 426 10.53 -14.72 22.97
N GLU A 427 10.41 -15.57 21.96
CA GLU A 427 9.86 -15.23 20.66
C GLU A 427 8.36 -14.90 20.77
N VAL A 428 7.58 -15.65 21.57
CA VAL A 428 6.15 -15.35 21.82
C VAL A 428 5.95 -13.97 22.47
N GLU A 429 6.68 -13.64 23.55
CA GLU A 429 6.58 -12.32 24.19
C GLU A 429 7.06 -11.19 23.25
N THR A 430 8.09 -11.45 22.44
CA THR A 430 8.53 -10.50 21.38
C THR A 430 7.40 -10.20 20.38
N VAL A 431 6.55 -11.19 20.05
CA VAL A 431 5.39 -10.98 19.19
C VAL A 431 4.26 -10.25 19.93
N LYS A 432 3.98 -10.61 21.19
CA LYS A 432 2.94 -9.97 22.02
C LYS A 432 3.14 -8.48 22.23
N HIS A 433 4.36 -7.98 22.23
CA HIS A 433 4.59 -6.52 22.25
C HIS A 433 3.89 -5.84 21.07
N GLN A 434 4.09 -6.31 19.83
CA GLN A 434 3.44 -5.71 18.66
C GLN A 434 2.00 -6.22 18.41
N PHE A 435 1.66 -7.42 18.88
CA PHE A 435 0.33 -8.03 18.75
C PHE A 435 -0.20 -8.53 20.11
N PRO A 436 -0.67 -7.61 20.99
CA PRO A 436 -1.09 -7.95 22.35
C PRO A 436 -2.15 -9.06 22.41
N SER A 437 -1.79 -10.16 23.07
CA SER A 437 -2.58 -11.39 23.11
C SER A 437 -2.30 -12.21 24.37
N GLU A 438 -3.34 -12.86 24.87
CA GLU A 438 -3.24 -13.94 25.85
C GLU A 438 -2.69 -15.20 25.17
N ASP A 439 -2.12 -16.13 25.94
CA ASP A 439 -1.75 -17.45 25.42
C ASP A 439 -3.02 -18.22 24.97
N VAL A 440 -2.89 -19.28 24.17
CA VAL A 440 -4.02 -20.20 23.88
C VAL A 440 -4.23 -21.07 25.10
N VAL A 441 -5.47 -21.17 25.59
CA VAL A 441 -5.84 -22.14 26.62
C VAL A 441 -6.31 -23.44 25.96
N TRP A 442 -5.79 -24.58 26.43
CA TRP A 442 -6.28 -25.91 26.07
C TRP A 442 -6.45 -26.76 27.34
N LEU A 443 -7.20 -27.86 27.23
CA LEU A 443 -7.47 -28.78 28.34
C LEU A 443 -6.73 -30.11 28.16
N GLU A 444 -6.52 -30.82 29.27
CA GLU A 444 -5.92 -32.17 29.25
C GLU A 444 -6.79 -33.15 28.46
N LYS A 445 -8.11 -33.18 28.76
CA LYS A 445 -9.12 -33.80 27.91
C LYS A 445 -9.78 -32.73 27.05
N THR A 446 -9.62 -32.82 25.74
CA THR A 446 -10.19 -31.85 24.78
C THR A 446 -11.69 -32.04 24.65
N PRO A 447 -12.50 -30.96 24.61
CA PRO A 447 -13.91 -31.07 24.28
C PRO A 447 -14.09 -31.48 22.81
N ILE A 448 -14.75 -32.61 22.61
CA ILE A 448 -15.29 -33.06 21.32
C ILE A 448 -16.80 -32.83 21.39
N LEU A 449 -17.36 -32.12 20.40
CA LEU A 449 -18.78 -31.81 20.29
C LEU A 449 -19.30 -32.36 18.95
N ARG A 450 -20.52 -32.93 18.88
CA ARG A 450 -21.13 -33.19 17.57
C ARG A 450 -21.54 -31.86 16.91
N PHE A 451 -21.56 -31.80 15.59
CA PHE A 451 -21.95 -30.61 14.84
C PHE A 451 -23.31 -30.04 15.29
N ALA A 452 -24.31 -30.92 15.41
CA ALA A 452 -25.64 -30.59 15.93
C ALA A 452 -25.61 -30.01 17.37
N ASP A 453 -24.74 -30.48 18.26
CA ASP A 453 -24.58 -29.89 19.60
C ASP A 453 -23.98 -28.46 19.52
N GLY A 454 -23.12 -28.20 18.54
CA GLY A 454 -22.59 -26.86 18.25
C GLY A 454 -23.65 -25.90 17.70
N ILE A 455 -24.41 -26.33 16.70
CA ILE A 455 -25.57 -25.60 16.15
C ILE A 455 -26.60 -25.32 17.25
N LYS A 456 -26.89 -26.31 18.09
CA LYS A 456 -27.77 -26.17 19.25
C LYS A 456 -27.23 -25.16 20.26
N MET A 457 -25.94 -25.20 20.60
CA MET A 457 -25.32 -24.19 21.49
C MET A 457 -25.46 -22.77 20.93
N LEU A 458 -25.31 -22.57 19.62
CA LEU A 458 -25.57 -21.28 18.96
C LEU A 458 -27.05 -20.90 19.10
N ASN A 459 -27.97 -21.78 18.70
CA ASN A 459 -29.41 -21.53 18.73
C ASN A 459 -29.97 -21.26 20.13
N ASP A 460 -29.52 -22.01 21.14
CA ASP A 460 -29.86 -21.84 22.57
C ASP A 460 -29.33 -20.52 23.13
N SER A 461 -28.20 -20.01 22.62
CA SER A 461 -27.67 -18.68 23.00
C SER A 461 -28.45 -17.50 22.42
N GLY A 462 -29.47 -17.75 21.59
CA GLY A 462 -30.24 -16.73 20.88
C GLY A 462 -29.58 -16.25 19.58
N TRP A 463 -28.50 -16.91 19.13
CA TRP A 463 -27.84 -16.61 17.86
C TRP A 463 -28.65 -17.15 16.67
N ARG A 464 -28.61 -16.44 15.54
CA ARG A 464 -29.46 -16.66 14.35
C ARG A 464 -28.63 -16.44 13.08
N ASP A 465 -29.20 -16.73 11.91
CA ASP A 465 -28.63 -16.44 10.58
C ASP A 465 -28.62 -14.92 10.25
N GLU A 466 -28.65 -14.53 8.97
CA GLU A 466 -28.75 -13.12 8.55
C GLU A 466 -30.21 -12.62 8.45
N ASP A 467 -31.18 -13.52 8.29
CA ASP A 467 -32.62 -13.23 8.12
C ASP A 467 -33.44 -13.30 9.43
N GLY A 468 -32.86 -13.86 10.50
CA GLY A 468 -33.43 -14.00 11.84
C GLY A 468 -33.84 -15.43 12.24
N ASN A 469 -33.59 -16.44 11.41
CA ASN A 469 -33.97 -17.83 11.65
C ASN A 469 -32.93 -18.58 12.52
N PRO A 470 -33.32 -19.67 13.21
CA PRO A 470 -32.36 -20.60 13.80
C PRO A 470 -31.43 -21.18 12.73
N LEU A 471 -30.16 -21.41 13.08
CA LEU A 471 -29.24 -22.10 12.19
C LEU A 471 -29.68 -23.57 11.99
N PRO A 472 -29.66 -24.11 10.75
CA PRO A 472 -29.97 -25.51 10.46
C PRO A 472 -28.88 -26.45 10.99
N GLU A 473 -29.22 -27.73 11.20
CA GLU A 473 -28.28 -28.75 11.72
C GLU A 473 -27.52 -29.50 10.61
N ASP A 474 -27.88 -29.26 9.34
CA ASP A 474 -27.47 -29.99 8.14
C ASP A 474 -26.85 -29.11 7.03
N GLU A 475 -26.57 -27.83 7.31
CA GLU A 475 -25.75 -26.93 6.48
C GLU A 475 -24.44 -26.56 7.19
N ASP A 476 -23.46 -25.99 6.47
CA ASP A 476 -22.14 -25.65 6.99
C ASP A 476 -22.11 -24.34 7.82
N LEU A 477 -21.14 -24.22 8.74
CA LEU A 477 -20.95 -23.03 9.58
C LEU A 477 -20.31 -21.89 8.79
N HIS A 478 -20.96 -20.72 8.72
CA HIS A 478 -20.28 -19.52 8.24
C HIS A 478 -19.29 -18.97 9.28
N THR A 479 -18.32 -18.17 8.84
CA THR A 479 -17.26 -17.60 9.71
C THR A 479 -17.76 -16.75 10.87
N ARG A 480 -18.98 -16.20 10.77
CA ARG A 480 -19.63 -15.49 11.89
C ARG A 480 -19.96 -16.44 13.04
N ASP A 481 -20.30 -17.68 12.68
CA ASP A 481 -20.83 -18.72 13.55
C ASP A 481 -19.70 -19.60 14.09
N GLU A 482 -18.65 -19.86 13.29
CA GLU A 482 -17.34 -20.38 13.78
C GLU A 482 -16.90 -19.61 15.05
N ILE A 483 -16.89 -18.28 14.94
CA ILE A 483 -16.37 -17.38 15.98
C ILE A 483 -17.30 -17.38 17.19
N ARG A 484 -18.61 -17.26 17.00
CA ARG A 484 -19.56 -17.27 18.14
C ARG A 484 -19.59 -18.62 18.84
N LEU A 485 -19.45 -19.74 18.12
CA LEU A 485 -19.33 -21.06 18.73
C LEU A 485 -18.06 -21.16 19.59
N GLY A 486 -16.93 -20.63 19.11
CA GLY A 486 -15.70 -20.56 19.90
C GLY A 486 -15.82 -19.69 21.16
N GLU A 487 -16.56 -18.58 21.11
CA GLU A 487 -16.88 -17.79 22.31
C GLU A 487 -17.72 -18.61 23.30
N LEU A 488 -18.79 -19.26 22.86
CA LEU A 488 -19.65 -20.12 23.69
C LEU A 488 -18.89 -21.31 24.28
N VAL A 489 -17.97 -21.91 23.52
CA VAL A 489 -17.09 -22.99 24.02
C VAL A 489 -16.13 -22.46 25.08
N LYS A 490 -15.59 -21.25 24.91
CA LYS A 490 -14.73 -20.62 25.93
C LYS A 490 -15.52 -20.23 27.19
N GLU A 491 -16.74 -19.71 27.04
CA GLU A 491 -17.67 -19.40 28.13
C GLU A 491 -18.07 -20.66 28.93
N LYS A 492 -18.33 -21.79 28.25
CA LYS A 492 -18.85 -23.04 28.85
C LYS A 492 -17.77 -23.99 29.37
N TYR A 493 -16.63 -24.10 28.68
CA TYR A 493 -15.58 -25.09 28.95
C TYR A 493 -14.21 -24.46 29.31
N GLY A 494 -14.04 -23.14 29.19
CA GLY A 494 -12.80 -22.44 29.57
C GLY A 494 -11.62 -22.63 28.61
N THR A 495 -11.85 -23.15 27.40
CA THR A 495 -10.80 -23.47 26.41
C THR A 495 -10.84 -22.53 25.20
N ASP A 496 -9.68 -22.24 24.60
CA ASP A 496 -9.58 -21.69 23.24
C ASP A 496 -9.53 -22.80 22.17
N TYR A 497 -9.34 -24.06 22.57
CA TYR A 497 -9.09 -25.23 21.70
C TYR A 497 -10.14 -26.33 21.88
N TYR A 498 -10.76 -26.79 20.79
CA TYR A 498 -11.78 -27.85 20.78
C TYR A 498 -11.89 -28.53 19.41
N ILE A 499 -12.62 -29.66 19.37
CA ILE A 499 -12.91 -30.43 18.16
C ILE A 499 -14.43 -30.41 17.92
N LEU A 500 -14.85 -30.16 16.68
CA LEU A 500 -16.22 -30.33 16.23
C LEU A 500 -16.25 -31.54 15.30
N ASP A 501 -17.09 -32.52 15.61
CA ASP A 501 -17.13 -33.85 14.99
C ASP A 501 -18.50 -34.11 14.36
N LYS A 502 -18.59 -35.09 13.47
CA LYS A 502 -19.83 -35.49 12.77
C LYS A 502 -20.45 -34.34 11.97
N PHE A 503 -19.68 -33.78 11.03
CA PHE A 503 -20.15 -32.71 10.11
C PHE A 503 -21.19 -33.20 9.09
N PRO A 504 -22.06 -32.31 8.56
CA PRO A 504 -23.05 -32.64 7.54
C PRO A 504 -22.42 -33.15 6.23
N ALA A 505 -23.09 -34.08 5.56
CA ALA A 505 -22.65 -34.62 4.27
C ALA A 505 -22.67 -33.57 3.15
N SER A 506 -23.56 -32.58 3.25
CA SER A 506 -23.67 -31.42 2.35
C SER A 506 -22.38 -30.58 2.27
N ALA A 507 -21.58 -30.56 3.34
CA ALA A 507 -20.41 -29.71 3.51
C ALA A 507 -19.07 -30.39 3.11
N ARG A 508 -19.09 -31.69 2.74
CA ARG A 508 -17.86 -32.50 2.70
C ARG A 508 -17.55 -33.12 1.31
N PRO A 509 -16.26 -33.33 0.97
CA PRO A 509 -15.86 -33.91 -0.32
C PRO A 509 -16.30 -35.36 -0.52
N PHE A 510 -16.40 -35.79 -1.78
CA PHE A 510 -16.88 -37.11 -2.21
C PHE A 510 -16.22 -38.32 -1.52
N TYR A 511 -14.94 -38.22 -1.15
CA TYR A 511 -14.15 -39.28 -0.50
C TYR A 511 -14.42 -39.44 1.00
N THR A 512 -15.30 -38.63 1.58
CA THR A 512 -15.60 -38.64 3.02
C THR A 512 -16.57 -39.76 3.37
N MET A 513 -16.23 -40.60 4.36
CA MET A 513 -17.12 -41.68 4.79
C MET A 513 -18.41 -41.12 5.45
N PRO A 514 -19.61 -41.56 5.06
CA PRO A 514 -20.86 -41.25 5.76
C PRO A 514 -20.89 -41.74 7.22
N ASP A 515 -21.75 -41.15 8.05
CA ASP A 515 -22.09 -41.70 9.37
C ASP A 515 -23.00 -42.93 9.17
N PRO A 516 -22.72 -44.09 9.80
CA PRO A 516 -23.54 -45.31 9.63
C PRO A 516 -24.93 -45.24 10.29
N ASP A 517 -25.14 -44.32 11.23
CA ASP A 517 -26.39 -44.19 12.00
C ASP A 517 -27.33 -43.10 11.45
N ASP A 518 -26.82 -42.10 10.72
CA ASP A 518 -27.56 -40.92 10.25
C ASP A 518 -26.95 -40.36 8.95
N ASP A 519 -27.61 -40.62 7.81
CA ASP A 519 -27.10 -40.33 6.46
C ASP A 519 -26.91 -38.84 6.13
N ARG A 520 -27.42 -37.96 7.01
CA ARG A 520 -27.18 -36.51 6.95
C ARG A 520 -25.77 -36.12 7.38
N TYR A 521 -25.06 -36.98 8.11
CA TYR A 521 -23.74 -36.71 8.67
C TYR A 521 -22.64 -37.61 8.10
N THR A 522 -21.39 -37.27 8.44
CA THR A 522 -20.18 -37.98 7.99
C THR A 522 -19.25 -38.27 9.16
N ASN A 523 -18.36 -39.25 9.00
CA ASN A 523 -17.24 -39.50 9.91
C ASN A 523 -16.11 -38.48 9.66
N SER A 524 -16.43 -37.19 9.81
CA SER A 524 -15.51 -36.07 9.57
C SER A 524 -15.63 -34.98 10.63
N PHE A 525 -14.54 -34.25 10.81
CA PHE A 525 -14.31 -33.34 11.93
C PHE A 525 -13.48 -32.14 11.49
N ASP A 526 -13.65 -31.02 12.19
CA ASP A 526 -12.76 -29.86 12.11
C ASP A 526 -12.25 -29.52 13.52
N ILE A 527 -11.01 -29.07 13.61
CA ILE A 527 -10.36 -28.67 14.86
C ILE A 527 -10.24 -27.14 14.89
N PHE A 528 -10.60 -26.53 16.02
CA PHE A 528 -10.74 -25.09 16.17
C PHE A 528 -9.74 -24.51 17.19
N VAL A 529 -9.19 -23.34 16.86
CA VAL A 529 -8.42 -22.50 17.80
C VAL A 529 -8.99 -21.08 17.77
N ARG A 530 -9.45 -20.60 18.93
CA ARG A 530 -10.09 -19.29 19.13
C ARG A 530 -11.31 -19.06 18.23
N GLY A 531 -12.17 -20.07 18.08
CA GLY A 531 -13.37 -20.00 17.25
C GLY A 531 -13.09 -19.88 15.75
N GLN A 532 -11.98 -20.45 15.28
CA GLN A 532 -11.67 -20.53 13.86
C GLN A 532 -11.02 -21.88 13.55
N GLU A 533 -11.45 -22.50 12.45
CA GLU A 533 -10.92 -23.79 11.97
C GLU A 533 -9.41 -23.68 11.67
N ILE A 534 -8.64 -24.71 12.05
CA ILE A 534 -7.19 -24.85 11.77
C ILE A 534 -6.82 -26.18 11.08
N VAL A 535 -7.68 -27.19 11.24
CA VAL A 535 -7.54 -28.53 10.68
C VAL A 535 -8.91 -28.96 10.19
N SER A 536 -8.96 -29.58 9.01
CA SER A 536 -10.12 -30.35 8.55
C SER A 536 -9.70 -31.79 8.24
N GLY A 537 -10.53 -32.76 8.62
CA GLY A 537 -10.19 -34.18 8.53
C GLY A 537 -11.39 -35.13 8.64
N GLY A 538 -11.12 -36.42 8.53
CA GLY A 538 -12.14 -37.47 8.63
C GLY A 538 -11.68 -38.83 8.12
N GLN A 539 -12.55 -39.81 8.25
CA GLN A 539 -12.41 -41.12 7.62
C GLN A 539 -12.61 -41.02 6.10
N ARG A 540 -11.92 -41.88 5.36
CA ARG A 540 -12.02 -42.01 3.91
C ARG A 540 -12.82 -43.24 3.51
N ILE A 541 -13.54 -43.13 2.39
CA ILE A 541 -14.18 -44.27 1.75
C ILE A 541 -13.08 -45.14 1.14
N HIS A 542 -12.90 -46.33 1.70
CA HIS A 542 -11.92 -47.32 1.24
C HIS A 542 -12.55 -48.40 0.34
N ASP A 543 -13.87 -48.56 0.38
CA ASP A 543 -14.62 -49.41 -0.57
C ASP A 543 -14.70 -48.73 -1.95
N PRO A 544 -14.23 -49.39 -3.03
CA PRO A 544 -14.19 -48.78 -4.35
C PRO A 544 -15.59 -48.52 -4.95
N HIS A 545 -16.61 -49.33 -4.61
CA HIS A 545 -17.95 -49.16 -5.19
C HIS A 545 -18.67 -47.95 -4.60
N MET A 546 -18.63 -47.77 -3.28
CA MET A 546 -19.14 -46.59 -2.59
C MET A 546 -18.38 -45.32 -3.01
N LEU A 547 -17.05 -45.42 -3.19
CA LEU A 547 -16.23 -44.30 -3.65
C LEU A 547 -16.62 -43.86 -5.07
N GLU A 548 -16.75 -44.80 -6.01
CA GLU A 548 -17.23 -44.47 -7.37
C GLU A 548 -18.67 -43.94 -7.38
N GLU A 549 -19.56 -44.43 -6.52
CA GLU A 549 -20.92 -43.90 -6.43
C GLU A 549 -20.92 -42.45 -5.93
N ASN A 550 -20.16 -42.15 -4.87
CA ASN A 550 -20.05 -40.78 -4.36
C ASN A 550 -19.33 -39.84 -5.34
N MET A 551 -18.32 -40.30 -6.09
CA MET A 551 -17.73 -39.53 -7.19
C MET A 551 -18.79 -39.12 -8.21
N ARG A 552 -19.59 -40.09 -8.70
CA ARG A 552 -20.68 -39.85 -9.66
C ARG A 552 -21.76 -38.92 -9.09
N ARG A 553 -22.13 -39.07 -7.81
CA ARG A 553 -23.06 -38.16 -7.10
C ARG A 553 -22.52 -36.73 -7.01
N SER A 554 -21.20 -36.55 -6.81
CA SER A 554 -20.52 -35.25 -6.81
C SER A 554 -20.17 -34.72 -8.22
N GLY A 555 -20.60 -35.38 -9.29
CA GLY A 555 -20.34 -34.96 -10.68
C GLY A 555 -18.89 -35.18 -11.15
N ILE A 556 -18.14 -36.04 -10.46
CA ILE A 556 -16.78 -36.45 -10.83
C ILE A 556 -16.86 -37.80 -11.56
N ASP A 557 -16.21 -37.88 -12.72
CA ASP A 557 -16.11 -39.12 -13.49
C ASP A 557 -14.95 -39.99 -12.99
N PRO A 558 -15.17 -41.20 -12.45
CA PRO A 558 -14.12 -42.09 -11.97
C PRO A 558 -13.06 -42.44 -13.02
N ASP A 559 -13.43 -42.47 -14.31
CA ASP A 559 -12.51 -42.81 -15.40
C ASP A 559 -11.46 -41.69 -15.62
N THR A 560 -11.66 -40.49 -15.04
CA THR A 560 -10.66 -39.40 -15.02
C THR A 560 -9.66 -39.49 -13.87
N MET A 561 -9.76 -40.53 -13.02
CA MET A 561 -8.93 -40.77 -11.84
C MET A 561 -8.48 -42.25 -11.74
N GLU A 562 -8.17 -42.89 -12.88
CA GLU A 562 -7.79 -44.31 -12.95
C GLU A 562 -6.70 -44.70 -11.93
N ASP A 563 -5.54 -44.03 -11.96
CA ASP A 563 -4.42 -44.22 -11.01
C ASP A 563 -4.85 -44.22 -9.53
N TYR A 564 -5.78 -43.33 -9.16
CA TYR A 564 -6.27 -43.20 -7.78
C TYR A 564 -7.20 -44.36 -7.44
N MET A 565 -8.13 -44.70 -8.36
CA MET A 565 -9.11 -45.77 -8.15
C MET A 565 -8.50 -47.17 -8.16
N GLU A 566 -7.39 -47.42 -8.88
CA GLU A 566 -6.69 -48.70 -8.87
C GLU A 566 -6.27 -49.13 -7.45
N GLY A 567 -5.72 -48.22 -6.64
CA GLY A 567 -5.29 -48.52 -5.27
C GLY A 567 -6.44 -49.04 -4.37
N PHE A 568 -7.64 -48.46 -4.48
CA PHE A 568 -8.82 -48.94 -3.74
C PHE A 568 -9.31 -50.29 -4.27
N ARG A 569 -9.28 -50.49 -5.60
CA ARG A 569 -9.67 -51.75 -6.27
C ARG A 569 -8.72 -52.92 -5.94
N TRP A 570 -7.46 -52.65 -5.60
CA TRP A 570 -6.49 -53.67 -5.16
C TRP A 570 -6.57 -53.97 -3.66
N GLY A 571 -7.23 -53.12 -2.87
CA GLY A 571 -7.55 -53.36 -1.46
C GLY A 571 -6.95 -52.32 -0.52
N ALA A 572 -7.48 -51.10 -0.52
CA ALA A 572 -7.10 -50.09 0.47
C ALA A 572 -7.65 -50.46 1.87
N PRO A 573 -6.84 -50.35 2.95
CA PRO A 573 -7.34 -50.55 4.31
C PRO A 573 -8.28 -49.39 4.74
N PRO A 574 -9.11 -49.57 5.78
CA PRO A 574 -9.79 -48.45 6.42
C PRO A 574 -8.79 -47.39 6.87
N HIS A 575 -9.04 -46.11 6.54
CA HIS A 575 -8.11 -45.03 6.84
C HIS A 575 -8.79 -43.69 7.11
N ALA A 576 -8.06 -42.80 7.77
CA ALA A 576 -8.47 -41.45 8.09
C ALA A 576 -7.30 -40.47 7.96
N GLY A 577 -7.61 -39.19 7.75
CA GLY A 577 -6.59 -38.17 7.55
C GLY A 577 -7.09 -36.76 7.74
N ALA A 578 -6.14 -35.83 7.70
CA ALA A 578 -6.39 -34.40 7.91
C ALA A 578 -5.33 -33.54 7.22
N GLY A 579 -5.67 -32.26 7.01
CA GLY A 579 -4.74 -31.23 6.54
C GLY A 579 -4.76 -30.02 7.49
N VAL A 580 -3.57 -29.52 7.85
CA VAL A 580 -3.36 -28.36 8.73
C VAL A 580 -2.76 -27.21 7.94
N GLY A 581 -3.38 -26.04 7.97
CA GLY A 581 -2.81 -24.83 7.35
C GLY A 581 -1.76 -24.17 8.25
N LEU A 582 -0.46 -24.31 7.96
CA LEU A 582 0.63 -23.81 8.80
C LEU A 582 0.52 -22.31 9.11
N GLU A 583 0.30 -21.48 8.08
CA GLU A 583 0.14 -20.04 8.24
C GLU A 583 -1.13 -19.66 9.03
N ARG A 584 -2.19 -20.47 8.94
CA ARG A 584 -3.47 -20.25 9.62
C ARG A 584 -3.38 -20.63 11.10
N LEU A 585 -2.77 -21.78 11.42
CA LEU A 585 -2.41 -22.17 12.78
C LEU A 585 -1.53 -21.09 13.43
N LEU A 586 -0.43 -20.70 12.80
CA LEU A 586 0.48 -19.65 13.31
C LEU A 586 -0.22 -18.31 13.53
N MET A 587 -1.10 -17.90 12.61
CA MET A 587 -1.91 -16.68 12.73
C MET A 587 -2.81 -16.69 13.97
N LEU A 588 -3.42 -17.84 14.31
CA LEU A 588 -4.39 -17.96 15.40
C LEU A 588 -3.74 -18.17 16.77
N LEU A 589 -2.63 -18.92 16.85
CA LEU A 589 -1.81 -19.02 18.05
C LEU A 589 -1.32 -17.63 18.51
N LEU A 590 -0.75 -16.86 17.57
CA LEU A 590 -0.15 -15.54 17.82
C LEU A 590 -1.11 -14.36 17.60
N LYS A 591 -2.41 -14.62 17.34
CA LYS A 591 -3.49 -13.63 17.15
C LYS A 591 -3.15 -12.50 16.17
N LEU A 592 -2.46 -12.82 15.06
CA LEU A 592 -1.88 -11.83 14.13
C LEU A 592 -2.93 -11.06 13.29
N GLY A 593 -4.17 -11.54 13.22
CA GLY A 593 -5.28 -10.87 12.50
C GLY A 593 -5.21 -10.86 10.96
N ASN A 594 -4.08 -11.20 10.34
CA ASN A 594 -3.95 -11.31 8.88
C ASN A 594 -2.91 -12.38 8.50
N ILE A 595 -3.33 -13.37 7.72
CA ILE A 595 -2.51 -14.54 7.34
C ILE A 595 -1.23 -14.15 6.57
N ARG A 596 -1.24 -13.00 5.89
CA ARG A 596 -0.06 -12.46 5.19
C ARG A 596 1.11 -12.11 6.12
N LEU A 597 0.85 -11.93 7.42
CA LEU A 597 1.90 -11.75 8.42
C LEU A 597 2.58 -13.08 8.76
N ALA A 598 1.84 -14.19 8.72
CA ALA A 598 2.30 -15.56 8.96
C ALA A 598 2.97 -16.22 7.75
N SER A 599 2.69 -15.79 6.51
CA SER A 599 3.44 -16.25 5.32
C SER A 599 4.70 -15.41 5.10
N LEU A 600 5.86 -16.05 4.85
CA LEU A 600 7.14 -15.35 4.70
C LEU A 600 7.12 -14.35 3.53
N PHE A 601 6.63 -14.80 2.37
CA PHE A 601 6.45 -14.01 1.15
C PHE A 601 5.06 -14.31 0.55
N PRO A 602 3.98 -13.69 1.07
CA PRO A 602 2.60 -14.11 0.79
C PRO A 602 2.23 -14.13 -0.70
N ARG A 603 1.25 -14.99 -1.02
CA ARG A 603 0.61 -15.09 -2.33
C ARG A 603 -0.90 -14.97 -2.17
N ASP A 604 -1.46 -14.09 -2.98
CA ASP A 604 -2.90 -13.80 -3.05
C ASP A 604 -3.24 -13.37 -4.49
N PRO A 605 -4.53 -13.16 -4.82
CA PRO A 605 -4.94 -12.80 -6.19
C PRO A 605 -4.42 -11.44 -6.70
N ARG A 606 -3.63 -10.70 -5.91
CA ARG A 606 -2.95 -9.45 -6.32
C ARG A 606 -1.44 -9.63 -6.54
N SER A 607 -0.94 -10.84 -6.36
CA SER A 607 0.44 -11.21 -6.64
C SER A 607 0.71 -11.25 -8.15
N PHE A 608 1.96 -11.01 -8.55
CA PHE A 608 2.39 -10.97 -9.96
C PHE A 608 1.56 -10.03 -10.87
N PRO A 609 1.36 -8.74 -10.52
CA PRO A 609 0.66 -7.80 -11.37
C PRO A 609 1.32 -7.70 -12.76
N ALA A 610 0.49 -7.64 -13.80
CA ALA A 610 0.95 -7.61 -15.19
C ALA A 610 1.93 -6.45 -15.42
N LYS A 611 3.14 -6.78 -15.91
CA LYS A 611 4.15 -5.78 -16.26
C LYS A 611 3.74 -5.13 -17.59
N PRO A 612 3.64 -3.79 -17.68
CA PRO A 612 3.38 -3.14 -18.96
C PRO A 612 4.50 -3.45 -19.95
N VAL A 613 4.12 -3.75 -21.20
CA VAL A 613 5.08 -4.03 -22.27
C VAL A 613 5.95 -2.79 -22.46
N THR A 614 7.27 -2.93 -22.24
CA THR A 614 8.20 -1.81 -22.35
C THR A 614 8.40 -1.48 -23.83
N ALA A 615 7.63 -0.51 -24.31
CA ALA A 615 7.73 0.00 -25.67
C ALA A 615 9.11 0.63 -25.94
N GLN A 616 9.60 0.48 -27.17
CA GLN A 616 10.89 1.04 -27.59
C GLN A 616 10.88 2.57 -27.51
N LEU A 617 11.88 3.14 -26.84
CA LEU A 617 12.07 4.59 -26.74
C LEU A 617 12.21 5.24 -28.12
N ARG A 618 11.70 6.46 -28.28
CA ARG A 618 11.83 7.24 -29.52
C ARG A 618 13.26 7.77 -29.70
N HIS A 619 13.88 8.11 -28.57
CA HIS A 619 15.22 8.65 -28.45
C HIS A 619 16.05 7.74 -27.53
N PRO A 620 16.52 6.56 -27.98
CA PRO A 620 17.27 5.62 -27.15
C PRO A 620 18.59 6.20 -26.62
N GLU A 621 19.17 7.17 -27.33
CA GLU A 621 20.35 7.92 -26.89
C GLU A 621 20.06 8.88 -25.72
N SER A 622 18.79 9.22 -25.51
CA SER A 622 18.27 10.01 -24.39
C SER A 622 17.61 9.14 -23.32
N SER A 623 18.10 7.91 -23.14
CA SER A 623 17.69 7.01 -22.05
C SER A 623 18.04 7.58 -20.67
N THR A 624 17.20 7.34 -19.67
CA THR A 624 17.50 7.61 -18.25
C THR A 624 17.97 6.37 -17.48
N ILE A 625 17.78 5.17 -18.03
CA ILE A 625 18.30 3.90 -17.49
C ILE A 625 19.78 3.71 -17.85
N ASP A 626 20.15 4.12 -19.07
CA ASP A 626 21.52 4.08 -19.59
C ASP A 626 21.90 5.47 -20.13
N PRO A 627 22.15 6.45 -19.23
CA PRO A 627 22.39 7.84 -19.63
C PRO A 627 23.75 8.02 -20.32
N PRO A 628 23.92 9.05 -21.17
CA PRO A 628 25.11 9.18 -22.03
C PRO A 628 26.46 9.07 -21.32
N TRP A 629 26.61 9.66 -20.13
CA TRP A 629 27.86 9.60 -19.36
C TRP A 629 28.19 8.19 -18.81
N ALA A 630 27.17 7.39 -18.48
CA ALA A 630 27.35 6.03 -18.00
C ALA A 630 27.66 5.08 -19.17
N ARG A 631 26.87 5.15 -20.23
CA ARG A 631 27.04 4.35 -21.46
C ARG A 631 28.41 4.57 -22.10
N ASP A 632 28.80 5.83 -22.27
CA ASP A 632 30.08 6.22 -22.84
C ASP A 632 31.25 6.11 -21.81
N ARG A 633 31.00 5.57 -20.61
CA ARG A 633 31.96 5.36 -19.50
C ARG A 633 32.72 6.62 -19.04
N ARG A 634 32.13 7.80 -19.21
CA ARG A 634 32.71 9.10 -18.82
C ARG A 634 32.56 9.40 -17.33
N GLY A 635 31.60 8.76 -16.65
CA GLY A 635 31.41 8.87 -15.20
C GLY A 635 30.12 8.18 -14.72
N ALA A 636 29.96 8.10 -13.39
CA ALA A 636 28.72 7.61 -12.78
C ALA A 636 27.63 8.69 -12.64
N ILE A 637 27.98 9.96 -12.87
CA ILE A 637 27.11 11.13 -12.86
C ILE A 637 27.52 12.08 -13.99
N ALA A 638 26.59 12.90 -14.48
CA ALA A 638 26.91 14.05 -15.32
C ALA A 638 27.76 15.07 -14.52
N GLN A 639 28.74 15.70 -15.16
CA GLN A 639 29.61 16.67 -14.50
C GLN A 639 28.99 18.07 -14.44
N ASP A 640 28.15 18.39 -15.42
CA ASP A 640 27.47 19.68 -15.59
C ASP A 640 26.13 19.51 -16.32
N THR A 641 25.31 20.57 -16.39
CA THR A 641 23.95 20.50 -16.94
C THR A 641 23.88 20.44 -18.47
N SER A 642 24.97 20.70 -19.20
CA SER A 642 25.01 20.57 -20.67
C SER A 642 25.19 19.12 -21.13
N GLN A 643 25.64 18.23 -20.23
CA GLN A 643 25.76 16.79 -20.47
C GLN A 643 24.42 16.04 -20.33
N LEU A 644 23.36 16.73 -19.90
CA LEU A 644 22.04 16.16 -19.66
C LEU A 644 21.22 16.05 -20.96
N GLN A 645 20.38 15.03 -21.04
CA GLN A 645 19.48 14.79 -22.18
C GLN A 645 18.56 16.01 -22.43
N PRO A 646 18.24 16.36 -23.69
CA PRO A 646 17.25 17.40 -24.00
C PRO A 646 15.89 17.13 -23.34
N LEU A 647 15.18 18.18 -22.93
CA LEU A 647 13.89 18.01 -22.24
C LEU A 647 12.84 17.45 -23.19
N GLU A 648 12.87 17.90 -24.44
CA GLU A 648 12.04 17.52 -25.56
C GLU A 648 12.15 16.00 -25.85
N HIS A 649 13.37 15.46 -25.90
CA HIS A 649 13.61 14.01 -26.07
C HIS A 649 13.08 13.22 -24.87
N LEU A 650 13.19 13.76 -23.64
CA LEU A 650 12.62 13.14 -22.45
C LEU A 650 11.08 13.17 -22.43
N ILE A 651 10.44 14.21 -22.97
CA ILE A 651 8.98 14.27 -23.18
C ILE A 651 8.56 13.23 -24.22
N ALA A 652 9.28 13.12 -25.33
CA ALA A 652 9.03 12.14 -26.39
C ALA A 652 9.26 10.68 -25.96
N ASN A 653 10.11 10.44 -24.96
CA ASN A 653 10.38 9.12 -24.38
C ASN A 653 9.42 8.74 -23.23
N TYR A 654 9.16 9.67 -22.31
CA TYR A 654 8.58 9.39 -20.99
C TYR A 654 7.40 10.30 -20.60
N GLY A 655 7.08 11.30 -21.42
CA GLY A 655 6.09 12.34 -21.13
C GLY A 655 4.69 12.02 -21.63
N ASP A 656 3.73 12.69 -21.00
CA ASP A 656 2.31 12.71 -21.37
C ASP A 656 1.88 14.17 -21.67
N ALA A 657 0.61 14.42 -21.95
CA ALA A 657 0.10 15.74 -22.38
C ALA A 657 0.46 16.91 -21.44
N THR A 658 0.55 16.67 -20.13
CA THR A 658 1.00 17.69 -19.16
C THR A 658 2.45 18.10 -19.39
N SER A 659 3.31 17.17 -19.80
CA SER A 659 4.75 17.38 -20.01
C SER A 659 5.06 18.26 -21.21
N THR A 660 4.20 18.29 -22.24
CA THR A 660 4.36 19.17 -23.42
C THR A 660 4.22 20.66 -23.10
N SER A 661 3.80 21.00 -21.87
CA SER A 661 3.69 22.37 -21.36
C SER A 661 4.93 22.80 -20.56
N TRP A 662 5.78 21.86 -20.13
CA TRP A 662 6.87 22.10 -19.18
C TRP A 662 7.96 23.07 -19.65
N GLY A 663 7.97 23.44 -20.92
CA GLY A 663 8.93 24.41 -21.45
C GLY A 663 8.58 25.88 -21.17
N ASP A 664 7.34 26.19 -20.80
CA ASP A 664 6.87 27.58 -20.67
C ASP A 664 7.40 28.25 -19.39
N GLU A 665 7.54 29.57 -19.39
CA GLU A 665 8.44 30.29 -18.46
C GLU A 665 8.04 30.18 -16.97
N ARG A 666 6.77 29.81 -16.70
CA ARG A 666 6.29 29.53 -15.34
C ARG A 666 6.80 28.21 -14.74
N PHE A 667 7.23 27.26 -15.57
CA PHE A 667 7.70 25.94 -15.15
C PHE A 667 9.21 25.95 -14.88
N LYS A 668 9.62 25.45 -13.70
CA LYS A 668 11.03 25.24 -13.36
C LYS A 668 11.32 23.74 -13.38
N ILE A 669 12.44 23.36 -13.99
CA ILE A 669 12.81 21.95 -14.15
C ILE A 669 13.93 21.59 -13.17
N TRP A 670 13.66 20.64 -12.28
CA TRP A 670 14.70 19.93 -11.55
C TRP A 670 15.21 18.76 -12.39
N ARG A 671 16.54 18.53 -12.38
CA ARG A 671 17.19 17.41 -13.06
C ARG A 671 18.02 16.59 -12.07
N ASP A 672 17.96 15.27 -12.21
CA ASP A 672 18.79 14.33 -11.47
C ASP A 672 20.15 14.15 -12.18
N MET A 673 21.27 14.41 -11.50
CA MET A 673 22.61 14.33 -12.12
C MET A 673 23.13 12.90 -12.34
N GLY A 674 22.49 11.87 -11.75
CA GLY A 674 22.90 10.46 -11.92
C GLY A 674 22.24 9.77 -13.11
N THR A 675 20.97 10.07 -13.35
CA THR A 675 20.11 9.45 -14.38
C THR A 675 19.69 10.41 -15.49
N GLY A 676 19.74 11.72 -15.23
CA GLY A 676 19.23 12.76 -16.12
C GLY A 676 17.72 13.00 -16.05
N ALA A 677 16.99 12.24 -15.22
CA ALA A 677 15.55 12.35 -15.05
C ALA A 677 15.09 13.78 -14.71
N ALA A 678 13.90 14.17 -15.15
CA ALA A 678 13.37 15.52 -14.95
C ALA A 678 12.04 15.56 -14.17
N ILE A 679 11.88 16.54 -13.29
CA ILE A 679 10.60 16.89 -12.63
C ILE A 679 10.37 18.39 -12.77
N SER A 680 9.22 18.78 -13.33
CA SER A 680 8.77 20.17 -13.35
C SER A 680 8.11 20.59 -12.04
N TYR A 681 8.25 21.86 -11.69
CA TYR A 681 7.63 22.46 -10.51
C TYR A 681 7.36 23.96 -10.71
N VAL A 682 6.25 24.45 -10.16
CA VAL A 682 5.82 25.86 -10.22
C VAL A 682 5.72 26.42 -8.78
N PRO A 683 6.62 27.31 -8.36
CA PRO A 683 6.54 27.97 -7.05
C PRO A 683 5.33 28.92 -6.95
N SER A 684 4.58 28.81 -5.85
CA SER A 684 3.46 29.72 -5.53
C SER A 684 3.87 30.76 -4.49
N SER A 685 3.35 31.99 -4.64
CA SER A 685 3.45 33.12 -3.70
C SER A 685 3.05 32.78 -2.25
N SER A 686 2.34 31.68 -2.04
CA SER A 686 1.84 31.20 -0.75
C SER A 686 2.80 30.26 0.02
N ASN A 687 4.04 30.10 -0.44
CA ASN A 687 5.04 29.11 0.04
C ASN A 687 4.60 27.64 -0.19
N TYR A 688 3.89 27.41 -1.28
CA TYR A 688 3.64 26.09 -1.86
C TYR A 688 4.40 25.94 -3.17
N VAL A 689 4.54 24.71 -3.63
CA VAL A 689 5.01 24.40 -4.97
C VAL A 689 4.08 23.35 -5.58
N ILE A 690 3.60 23.63 -6.79
CA ILE A 690 2.81 22.69 -7.59
C ILE A 690 3.77 21.87 -8.43
N ILE A 691 3.58 20.55 -8.48
CA ILE A 691 4.42 19.61 -9.23
C ILE A 691 3.51 18.93 -10.27
N PRO A 692 3.48 19.41 -11.52
CA PRO A 692 2.49 19.00 -12.51
C PRO A 692 3.01 17.90 -13.44
N GLY A 693 2.34 16.75 -13.46
CA GLY A 693 2.68 15.61 -14.33
C GLY A 693 3.59 14.58 -13.66
N ASN A 694 3.90 13.51 -14.38
CA ASN A 694 4.83 12.46 -13.95
C ASN A 694 6.30 12.88 -14.08
N PRO A 695 7.24 12.27 -13.33
CA PRO A 695 8.67 12.39 -13.59
C PRO A 695 9.03 11.87 -14.99
N LEU A 696 9.83 12.62 -15.76
CA LEU A 696 10.33 12.16 -17.06
C LEU A 696 11.55 11.24 -16.86
N CYS A 697 11.27 9.95 -16.74
CA CYS A 697 12.23 8.84 -16.71
C CYS A 697 11.49 7.50 -16.88
N ASP A 698 12.22 6.39 -17.00
CA ASP A 698 11.63 5.04 -16.97
C ASP A 698 10.84 4.84 -15.65
N PRO A 699 9.60 4.30 -15.69
CA PRO A 699 8.78 4.08 -14.49
C PRO A 699 9.46 3.30 -13.35
N LYS A 700 10.45 2.45 -13.66
CA LYS A 700 11.28 1.75 -12.65
C LYS A 700 12.00 2.75 -11.72
N GLN A 701 12.36 3.92 -12.24
CA GLN A 701 13.12 4.96 -11.54
C GLN A 701 12.22 5.93 -10.74
N TYR A 702 10.90 5.94 -10.96
CA TYR A 702 9.96 6.88 -10.29
C TYR A 702 10.17 6.93 -8.77
N ARG A 703 10.30 5.78 -8.10
CA ARG A 703 10.56 5.70 -6.65
C ARG A 703 11.79 6.52 -6.24
N GLN A 704 12.90 6.32 -6.95
CA GLN A 704 14.18 6.98 -6.65
C GLN A 704 14.09 8.47 -6.97
N VAL A 705 13.63 8.82 -8.17
CA VAL A 705 13.60 10.20 -8.69
C VAL A 705 12.66 11.08 -7.86
N ILE A 706 11.45 10.60 -7.52
CA ILE A 706 10.52 11.29 -6.61
C ILE A 706 11.16 11.49 -5.22
N THR A 707 11.83 10.46 -4.69
CA THR A 707 12.48 10.53 -3.38
C THR A 707 13.63 11.55 -3.36
N GLN A 708 14.47 11.57 -4.41
CA GLN A 708 15.59 12.51 -4.52
C GLN A 708 15.09 13.96 -4.70
N PHE A 709 14.11 14.19 -5.57
CA PHE A 709 13.49 15.50 -5.74
C PHE A 709 12.86 16.03 -4.45
N LEU A 710 12.10 15.21 -3.71
CA LEU A 710 11.49 15.63 -2.44
C LEU A 710 12.53 15.84 -1.32
N GLN A 711 13.69 15.19 -1.38
CA GLN A 711 14.82 15.48 -0.48
C GLN A 711 15.52 16.79 -0.84
N TRP A 712 15.81 17.01 -2.13
CA TRP A 712 16.34 18.27 -2.64
C TRP A 712 15.42 19.45 -2.29
N LEU A 713 14.12 19.32 -2.59
CA LEU A 713 13.11 20.35 -2.33
C LEU A 713 13.04 20.73 -0.84
N ARG A 714 13.24 19.77 0.07
CA ARG A 714 13.25 19.99 1.53
C ARG A 714 14.53 20.66 2.03
N ARG A 715 15.67 20.42 1.37
CA ARG A 715 16.98 20.95 1.77
C ARG A 715 17.23 22.34 1.21
N GLU A 716 17.07 22.47 -0.11
CA GLU A 716 17.45 23.65 -0.88
C GLU A 716 16.29 24.66 -1.01
N THR A 717 15.07 24.29 -0.59
CA THR A 717 13.90 25.18 -0.55
C THR A 717 13.11 25.04 0.76
N LYS A 718 12.20 25.99 1.01
CA LYS A 718 11.25 25.94 2.15
C LYS A 718 9.80 25.70 1.71
N TYR A 719 9.58 25.30 0.45
CA TYR A 719 8.24 25.13 -0.13
C TYR A 719 7.51 23.87 0.37
N LYS A 720 6.18 23.92 0.35
CA LYS A 720 5.31 22.76 0.60
C LYS A 720 4.83 22.14 -0.72
N PRO A 721 5.12 20.86 -1.00
CA PRO A 721 4.73 20.24 -2.26
C PRO A 721 3.24 19.88 -2.31
N VAL A 722 2.64 20.08 -3.48
CA VAL A 722 1.39 19.47 -3.94
C VAL A 722 1.66 18.89 -5.32
N TRP A 723 1.48 17.58 -5.48
CA TRP A 723 1.55 16.92 -6.78
C TRP A 723 0.19 17.01 -7.47
N LEU A 724 0.21 17.25 -8.78
CA LEU A 724 -0.96 17.52 -9.60
C LEU A 724 -0.80 16.78 -10.94
N LEU A 725 -1.90 16.34 -11.56
CA LEU A 725 -1.89 15.70 -12.88
C LEU A 725 -0.98 14.45 -12.96
N CYS A 726 -0.85 13.70 -11.87
CA CYS A 726 -0.03 12.48 -11.83
C CYS A 726 -0.86 11.23 -12.10
N SER A 727 -0.25 10.23 -12.74
CA SER A 727 -0.91 8.94 -13.05
C SER A 727 -1.04 8.03 -11.84
N ALA A 728 -1.78 6.94 -11.98
CA ALA A 728 -2.01 5.95 -10.94
C ALA A 728 -0.71 5.36 -10.32
N GLU A 729 0.38 5.21 -11.07
CA GLU A 729 1.65 4.72 -10.54
C GLU A 729 2.34 5.72 -9.61
N VAL A 730 2.31 7.01 -9.96
CA VAL A 730 2.88 8.09 -9.14
C VAL A 730 1.98 8.37 -7.94
N GLU A 731 0.65 8.32 -8.12
CA GLU A 731 -0.33 8.29 -7.03
C GLU A 731 -0.01 7.16 -6.04
N THR A 732 0.19 5.94 -6.54
CA THR A 732 0.48 4.75 -5.72
C THR A 732 1.77 4.93 -4.92
N ILE A 733 2.82 5.50 -5.51
CA ILE A 733 4.09 5.78 -4.82
C ILE A 733 3.89 6.81 -3.70
N LEU A 734 3.17 7.90 -3.95
CA LEU A 734 2.95 8.96 -2.96
C LEU A 734 1.96 8.51 -1.87
N GLY A 735 0.83 7.93 -2.27
CA GLY A 735 -0.27 7.48 -1.42
C GLY A 735 0.10 6.29 -0.55
N GLU A 736 0.47 5.15 -1.16
CA GLU A 736 0.78 3.94 -0.39
C GLU A 736 2.13 4.04 0.32
N ARG A 737 3.20 4.42 -0.39
CA ARG A 737 4.57 4.30 0.13
C ARG A 737 5.06 5.51 0.91
N MET A 738 4.49 6.70 0.67
CA MET A 738 4.84 7.92 1.42
C MET A 738 3.70 8.43 2.33
N GLY A 739 2.54 7.77 2.35
CA GLY A 739 1.41 8.13 3.21
C GLY A 739 0.74 9.47 2.86
N TRP A 740 0.88 9.94 1.62
CA TRP A 740 0.21 11.14 1.13
C TRP A 740 -1.29 10.90 0.98
N ARG A 741 -2.09 11.97 1.02
CA ARG A 741 -3.51 11.92 0.70
C ARG A 741 -3.70 12.23 -0.77
N THR A 742 -4.62 11.53 -1.41
CA THR A 742 -4.86 11.69 -2.84
C THR A 742 -6.36 11.73 -3.15
N LEU A 743 -6.69 12.27 -4.31
CA LEU A 743 -8.02 12.29 -4.92
C LEU A 743 -7.88 12.45 -6.44
N SER A 744 -8.90 12.04 -7.19
CA SER A 744 -9.04 12.39 -8.59
C SER A 744 -10.32 13.19 -8.82
N CYS A 745 -10.22 14.22 -9.64
CA CYS A 745 -11.32 15.01 -10.19
C CYS A 745 -10.92 15.56 -11.58
N ILE A 746 -9.94 14.93 -12.20
CA ILE A 746 -9.28 15.33 -13.44
C ILE A 746 -8.93 14.02 -14.17
N ALA A 747 -9.14 13.96 -15.48
CA ALA A 747 -8.78 12.82 -16.31
C ALA A 747 -8.05 13.29 -17.57
N GLU A 748 -7.14 12.48 -18.08
CA GLU A 748 -6.50 12.66 -19.38
C GLU A 748 -7.47 12.11 -20.45
N GLU A 749 -8.06 12.98 -21.28
CA GLU A 749 -9.14 12.60 -22.20
C GLU A 749 -8.59 11.89 -23.46
N ARG A 750 -8.47 10.55 -23.41
CA ARG A 750 -7.76 9.74 -24.42
C ARG A 750 -8.67 9.15 -25.48
N VAL A 751 -8.24 9.19 -26.74
CA VAL A 751 -8.94 8.55 -27.89
C VAL A 751 -8.14 7.35 -28.39
N ASN A 752 -8.80 6.20 -28.53
CA ASN A 752 -8.25 5.05 -29.25
C ASN A 752 -8.68 5.08 -30.73
N PRO A 753 -7.77 5.35 -31.68
CA PRO A 753 -8.12 5.54 -33.09
C PRO A 753 -8.62 4.28 -33.79
N ALA A 754 -8.41 3.09 -33.22
CA ALA A 754 -9.00 1.86 -33.74
C ALA A 754 -10.54 1.81 -33.53
N ARG A 755 -11.06 2.60 -32.57
CA ARG A 755 -12.49 2.85 -32.36
C ARG A 755 -12.85 4.16 -33.08
N ASN A 756 -13.09 4.12 -34.39
CA ASN A 756 -13.40 5.30 -35.21
C ASN A 756 -14.85 5.83 -34.96
N MET A 757 -15.15 6.19 -33.71
CA MET A 757 -16.48 6.63 -33.25
C MET A 757 -16.98 7.88 -34.01
N ALA A 758 -16.04 8.76 -34.39
CA ALA A 758 -16.31 9.95 -35.20
C ALA A 758 -16.99 9.65 -36.55
N ALA A 759 -16.70 8.51 -37.16
CA ALA A 759 -17.33 8.08 -38.41
C ALA A 759 -18.73 7.49 -38.21
N SER A 760 -19.05 7.01 -37.01
CA SER A 760 -20.39 6.52 -36.63
C SER A 760 -21.30 7.61 -36.04
N ASP A 761 -20.77 8.75 -35.61
CA ASP A 761 -21.57 9.86 -35.07
C ASP A 761 -22.26 10.66 -36.20
N GLY A 762 -23.60 10.63 -36.19
CA GLY A 762 -24.44 11.28 -37.20
C GLY A 762 -24.52 12.81 -37.13
N GLU A 763 -23.88 13.46 -36.14
CA GLU A 763 -23.69 14.91 -36.09
C GLU A 763 -22.35 15.32 -36.71
N ILE A 764 -21.26 14.65 -36.29
CA ILE A 764 -19.91 14.83 -36.86
C ILE A 764 -19.93 14.53 -38.36
N ALA A 765 -20.45 13.38 -38.77
CA ALA A 765 -20.56 13.01 -40.18
C ALA A 765 -21.49 13.94 -40.99
N ARG A 766 -22.31 14.79 -40.36
CA ARG A 766 -23.09 15.84 -41.03
C ARG A 766 -22.30 17.13 -41.18
N LYS A 767 -21.57 17.52 -40.13
CA LYS A 767 -20.71 18.71 -40.09
C LYS A 767 -19.51 18.58 -41.05
N ILE A 768 -18.86 17.42 -41.10
CA ILE A 768 -17.76 17.12 -42.02
C ILE A 768 -18.20 17.33 -43.48
N ARG A 769 -19.36 16.76 -43.87
CA ARG A 769 -19.96 16.94 -45.20
C ARG A 769 -20.39 18.37 -45.51
N HIS A 770 -20.76 19.16 -44.49
CA HIS A 770 -21.06 20.58 -44.69
C HIS A 770 -19.78 21.37 -45.00
N ALA A 771 -18.70 21.16 -44.24
CA ALA A 771 -17.40 21.77 -44.53
C ALA A 771 -16.87 21.39 -45.93
N GLU A 772 -17.04 20.13 -46.35
CA GLU A 772 -16.77 19.69 -47.73
C GLU A 772 -17.60 20.46 -48.77
N SER A 773 -18.90 20.63 -48.53
CA SER A 773 -19.80 21.37 -49.44
C SER A 773 -19.49 22.87 -49.54
N GLU A 774 -18.89 23.46 -48.50
CA GLU A 774 -18.38 24.84 -48.51
C GLU A 774 -17.01 24.98 -49.21
N GLY A 775 -16.43 23.88 -49.69
CA GLY A 775 -15.17 23.87 -50.44
C GLY A 775 -13.91 23.90 -49.58
N VAL A 776 -14.00 23.52 -48.29
CA VAL A 776 -12.84 23.42 -47.40
C VAL A 776 -11.86 22.37 -47.92
N LYS A 777 -10.57 22.74 -47.96
CA LYS A 777 -9.46 21.83 -48.30
C LYS A 777 -8.53 21.70 -47.10
N LEU A 778 -8.20 20.47 -46.74
CA LEU A 778 -7.18 20.18 -45.75
C LEU A 778 -5.78 20.17 -46.38
N VAL A 779 -4.79 20.59 -45.60
CA VAL A 779 -3.37 20.40 -45.89
C VAL A 779 -2.74 19.67 -44.70
N THR A 780 -2.04 18.58 -45.00
CA THR A 780 -1.18 17.85 -44.07
C THR A 780 0.26 18.17 -44.42
N VAL A 781 1.03 18.67 -43.46
CA VAL A 781 2.49 18.80 -43.63
C VAL A 781 3.14 17.44 -43.37
N THR A 782 4.24 17.12 -44.05
CA THR A 782 4.96 15.87 -43.82
C THR A 782 5.43 15.79 -42.37
N LYS A 783 5.35 14.61 -41.75
CA LYS A 783 5.75 14.43 -40.35
C LYS A 783 7.24 14.73 -40.18
N GLY A 784 7.57 15.67 -39.30
CA GLY A 784 8.94 16.16 -39.07
C GLY A 784 9.37 17.33 -39.96
N GLU A 785 8.56 17.73 -40.94
CA GLU A 785 8.78 18.96 -41.70
C GLU A 785 8.11 20.17 -41.01
N MET A 786 8.73 21.34 -41.18
CA MET A 786 8.15 22.61 -40.74
C MET A 786 7.16 23.17 -41.77
N VAL A 787 6.09 23.79 -41.27
CA VAL A 787 5.23 24.67 -42.08
C VAL A 787 6.09 25.79 -42.69
N SER A 788 5.87 26.12 -43.96
CA SER A 788 6.63 27.18 -44.65
C SER A 788 6.39 28.56 -44.02
N ASP A 789 7.42 29.41 -44.06
CA ASP A 789 7.48 30.70 -43.34
C ASP A 789 6.29 31.62 -43.63
N GLU A 790 5.84 31.70 -44.89
CA GLU A 790 4.67 32.47 -45.30
C GLU A 790 3.37 31.94 -44.68
N ILE A 791 3.21 30.61 -44.62
CA ILE A 791 2.03 29.96 -44.03
C ILE A 791 2.08 30.05 -42.50
N ARG A 792 3.26 29.99 -41.87
CA ARG A 792 3.41 30.25 -40.41
C ARG A 792 2.94 31.65 -40.05
N GLN A 793 3.40 32.68 -40.77
CA GLN A 793 2.96 34.07 -40.55
C GLN A 793 1.44 34.23 -40.71
N LYS A 794 0.84 33.58 -41.70
CA LYS A 794 -0.62 33.56 -41.89
C LYS A 794 -1.35 32.86 -40.73
N ILE A 795 -0.83 31.74 -40.21
CA ILE A 795 -1.40 31.03 -39.06
C ILE A 795 -1.24 31.88 -37.78
N ASP A 796 -0.08 32.49 -37.55
CA ASP A 796 0.18 33.34 -36.38
C ASP A 796 -0.75 34.54 -36.34
N GLN A 797 -0.99 35.21 -37.48
CA GLN A 797 -1.99 36.27 -37.58
C GLN A 797 -3.38 35.77 -37.20
N ARG A 798 -3.82 34.62 -37.73
CA ARG A 798 -5.15 34.04 -37.42
C ARG A 798 -5.27 33.61 -35.95
N ILE A 799 -4.17 33.20 -35.32
CA ILE A 799 -4.09 32.98 -33.87
C ILE A 799 -4.24 34.30 -33.09
N GLN A 800 -3.65 35.41 -33.54
CA GLN A 800 -3.89 36.73 -32.94
C GLN A 800 -5.34 37.20 -33.14
N ASP A 801 -5.93 37.00 -34.33
CA ASP A 801 -7.34 37.31 -34.60
C ASP A 801 -8.27 36.54 -33.65
N TRP A 802 -7.97 35.27 -33.38
CA TRP A 802 -8.68 34.43 -32.41
C TRP A 802 -8.47 34.91 -30.97
N LEU A 803 -7.22 35.23 -30.58
CA LEU A 803 -6.86 35.76 -29.26
C LEU A 803 -7.52 37.11 -28.95
N ASN A 804 -7.78 37.93 -29.96
CA ASN A 804 -8.46 39.22 -29.85
C ASN A 804 -10.00 39.10 -29.79
N ASN A 805 -10.57 38.04 -30.40
CA ASN A 805 -12.02 37.82 -30.42
C ASN A 805 -12.56 36.92 -29.29
N ARG A 806 -11.68 36.24 -28.53
CA ARG A 806 -12.08 35.36 -27.41
C ARG A 806 -12.79 36.12 -26.28
N LYS A 807 -13.78 35.48 -25.65
CA LYS A 807 -14.57 36.04 -24.54
C LYS A 807 -14.61 35.07 -23.36
N GLY A 808 -14.42 35.61 -22.15
CA GLY A 808 -14.42 34.87 -20.89
C GLY A 808 -13.03 34.34 -20.48
N THR A 809 -12.84 34.16 -19.17
CA THR A 809 -11.65 33.54 -18.59
C THR A 809 -11.54 32.08 -19.05
N GLN A 810 -10.36 31.64 -19.46
CA GLN A 810 -10.07 30.23 -19.69
C GLN A 810 -9.09 29.71 -18.64
N VAL A 811 -9.07 28.39 -18.50
CA VAL A 811 -8.06 27.65 -17.74
C VAL A 811 -7.25 26.87 -18.77
N HIS A 812 -5.93 27.11 -18.85
CA HIS A 812 -5.06 26.33 -19.73
C HIS A 812 -3.66 26.04 -19.14
N LEU A 813 -3.04 24.97 -19.63
CA LEU A 813 -1.78 24.44 -19.07
C LEU A 813 -0.51 25.03 -19.72
N SER A 814 -0.60 25.57 -20.93
CA SER A 814 0.52 26.08 -21.72
C SER A 814 0.14 27.31 -22.53
N GLU A 815 1.12 28.19 -22.72
CA GLU A 815 1.02 29.32 -23.64
C GLU A 815 0.86 28.84 -25.10
N ILE A 816 0.25 29.66 -25.97
CA ILE A 816 0.09 29.32 -27.39
C ILE A 816 1.43 29.58 -28.12
N ARG A 817 2.33 28.61 -28.04
CA ARG A 817 3.61 28.58 -28.78
C ARG A 817 3.59 27.38 -29.78
N PRO A 818 2.96 27.51 -30.97
CA PRO A 818 2.73 26.39 -31.90
C PRO A 818 4.02 25.82 -32.50
N TRP A 819 4.98 26.68 -32.84
CA TRP A 819 6.23 26.32 -33.53
C TRP A 819 7.34 25.79 -32.62
N ARG A 820 7.07 25.69 -31.31
CA ARG A 820 8.04 25.17 -30.34
C ARG A 820 8.20 23.66 -30.52
N ASP A 821 9.47 23.21 -30.48
CA ASP A 821 9.83 21.79 -30.48
C ASP A 821 9.32 21.06 -31.75
N PRO A 822 9.74 21.52 -32.95
CA PRO A 822 9.13 21.14 -34.23
C PRO A 822 9.39 19.68 -34.63
N GLU A 823 10.52 19.10 -34.20
CA GLU A 823 10.85 17.67 -34.38
C GLU A 823 9.73 16.75 -33.86
N HIS A 824 9.13 17.14 -32.73
CA HIS A 824 8.06 16.40 -32.07
C HIS A 824 6.66 16.91 -32.43
N ARG A 825 6.51 17.78 -33.45
CA ARG A 825 5.21 18.27 -33.92
C ARG A 825 4.78 17.66 -35.25
N TRP A 826 3.48 17.66 -35.49
CA TRP A 826 2.90 17.38 -36.80
C TRP A 826 1.75 18.35 -37.06
N TYR A 827 1.86 19.12 -38.14
CA TYR A 827 1.01 20.25 -38.44
C TYR A 827 -0.02 19.94 -39.54
N PHE A 828 -1.24 20.41 -39.31
CA PHE A 828 -2.38 20.34 -40.22
C PHE A 828 -3.05 21.71 -40.25
N TYR A 829 -3.49 22.16 -41.43
CA TYR A 829 -4.33 23.35 -41.54
C TYR A 829 -5.41 23.16 -42.59
N ALA A 830 -6.49 23.92 -42.47
CA ALA A 830 -7.58 23.94 -43.44
C ALA A 830 -7.65 25.32 -44.10
N VAL A 831 -7.93 25.34 -45.40
CA VAL A 831 -8.23 26.56 -46.16
C VAL A 831 -9.64 26.49 -46.75
N ASP A 832 -10.30 27.64 -46.85
CA ASP A 832 -11.56 27.77 -47.59
C ASP A 832 -11.33 27.88 -49.12
N LYS A 833 -12.43 28.05 -49.86
CA LYS A 833 -12.45 28.20 -51.33
C LYS A 833 -11.75 29.48 -51.80
N GLU A 834 -11.69 30.52 -50.98
CA GLU A 834 -10.89 31.74 -51.20
C GLU A 834 -9.40 31.57 -50.87
N GLY A 835 -9.00 30.46 -50.22
CA GLY A 835 -7.63 30.15 -49.83
C GLY A 835 -7.20 30.75 -48.48
N THR A 836 -8.14 31.26 -47.68
CA THR A 836 -7.88 31.78 -46.34
C THR A 836 -7.82 30.64 -45.32
N ILE A 837 -6.92 30.72 -44.35
CA ILE A 837 -6.74 29.68 -43.35
C ILE A 837 -7.90 29.72 -42.34
N CYS A 838 -8.75 28.69 -42.38
CA CYS A 838 -9.99 28.62 -41.60
C CYS A 838 -9.86 27.75 -40.35
N ALA A 839 -8.92 26.80 -40.30
CA ALA A 839 -8.58 26.06 -39.07
C ALA A 839 -7.12 25.60 -39.03
N PHE A 840 -6.62 25.27 -37.83
CA PHE A 840 -5.27 24.74 -37.58
C PHE A 840 -5.29 23.66 -36.50
N VAL A 841 -4.52 22.59 -36.69
CA VAL A 841 -4.26 21.54 -35.69
C VAL A 841 -2.76 21.24 -35.63
N ALA A 842 -2.23 21.14 -34.42
CA ALA A 842 -0.88 20.66 -34.17
C ALA A 842 -0.92 19.48 -33.19
N LEU A 843 -0.43 18.33 -33.65
CA LEU A 843 -0.18 17.18 -32.79
C LEU A 843 1.21 17.31 -32.16
N ALA A 844 1.34 16.91 -30.89
CA ALA A 844 2.61 16.80 -30.18
C ALA A 844 2.92 15.33 -29.86
N THR A 845 4.17 14.93 -30.03
CA THR A 845 4.62 13.54 -29.78
C THR A 845 4.80 13.30 -28.28
N LEU A 846 4.17 12.25 -27.76
CA LEU A 846 4.29 11.80 -26.36
C LEU A 846 5.13 10.53 -26.28
N ALA A 847 5.34 10.00 -25.07
CA ALA A 847 5.91 8.66 -24.86
C ALA A 847 5.26 7.61 -25.78
N PRO A 848 5.99 6.56 -26.21
CA PRO A 848 5.46 5.51 -27.08
C PRO A 848 4.14 4.87 -26.60
N VAL A 849 3.92 4.82 -25.28
CA VAL A 849 2.71 4.27 -24.65
C VAL A 849 1.51 5.25 -24.65
N HIS A 850 1.75 6.57 -24.63
CA HIS A 850 0.70 7.59 -24.63
C HIS A 850 0.35 8.07 -26.05
N GLY A 851 1.26 7.91 -27.01
CA GLY A 851 1.02 8.18 -28.43
C GLY A 851 1.28 9.63 -28.83
N MET A 852 0.22 10.41 -29.07
CA MET A 852 0.31 11.85 -29.41
C MET A 852 -0.78 12.69 -28.73
N GLN A 853 -0.47 13.92 -28.35
CA GLN A 853 -1.46 14.90 -27.88
C GLN A 853 -1.98 15.74 -29.06
N ILE A 854 -3.28 16.01 -29.11
CA ILE A 854 -3.85 17.09 -29.90
C ILE A 854 -3.62 18.39 -29.12
N LYS A 855 -2.43 18.99 -29.30
CA LYS A 855 -1.90 20.06 -28.43
C LYS A 855 -2.55 21.42 -28.72
N TYR A 856 -2.77 21.71 -30.00
CA TYR A 856 -3.51 22.90 -30.45
C TYR A 856 -4.54 22.48 -31.49
N SER A 857 -5.74 23.06 -31.41
CA SER A 857 -6.85 22.87 -32.34
C SER A 857 -7.69 24.15 -32.35
N PHE A 858 -7.65 24.91 -33.45
CA PHE A 858 -8.32 26.20 -33.57
C PHE A 858 -9.23 26.22 -34.80
N ASP A 859 -10.50 26.57 -34.59
CA ASP A 859 -11.38 27.19 -35.57
C ASP A 859 -11.16 28.72 -35.54
N PHE A 860 -10.82 29.30 -36.68
CA PHE A 860 -10.51 30.74 -36.76
C PHE A 860 -11.75 31.59 -37.08
N PRO A 861 -11.84 32.85 -36.62
CA PRO A 861 -12.99 33.71 -36.89
C PRO A 861 -13.41 33.73 -38.37
N GLY A 862 -14.70 33.47 -38.61
CA GLY A 862 -15.31 33.38 -39.94
C GLY A 862 -15.23 32.00 -40.62
N SER A 863 -14.70 30.97 -39.97
CA SER A 863 -14.55 29.63 -40.57
C SER A 863 -15.89 28.90 -40.86
N PRO A 864 -15.97 28.07 -41.92
CA PRO A 864 -17.13 27.22 -42.17
C PRO A 864 -17.48 26.27 -41.01
N ASN A 865 -18.78 26.06 -40.78
CA ASN A 865 -19.27 25.19 -39.72
C ASN A 865 -18.92 23.72 -40.01
N GLY A 866 -18.30 23.05 -39.04
CA GLY A 866 -17.81 21.68 -39.18
C GLY A 866 -16.33 21.54 -39.58
N VAL A 867 -15.61 22.65 -39.80
CA VAL A 867 -14.18 22.61 -40.14
C VAL A 867 -13.34 21.92 -39.06
N ILE A 868 -13.68 22.12 -37.77
CA ILE A 868 -12.87 21.63 -36.65
C ILE A 868 -13.08 20.13 -36.42
N GLU A 869 -14.32 19.64 -36.54
CA GLU A 869 -14.62 18.21 -36.64
C GLU A 869 -13.84 17.56 -37.78
N HIS A 870 -13.83 18.20 -38.96
CA HIS A 870 -13.18 17.66 -40.16
C HIS A 870 -11.65 17.56 -39.96
N ILE A 871 -10.97 18.66 -39.63
CA ILE A 871 -9.50 18.65 -39.52
C ILE A 871 -8.98 17.79 -38.37
N VAL A 872 -9.67 17.75 -37.22
CA VAL A 872 -9.26 16.91 -36.07
C VAL A 872 -9.44 15.43 -36.41
N THR A 873 -10.56 15.06 -37.03
CA THR A 873 -10.79 13.66 -37.47
C THR A 873 -9.73 13.21 -38.47
N HIS A 874 -9.40 14.05 -39.46
CA HIS A 874 -8.35 13.77 -40.44
C HIS A 874 -6.96 13.65 -39.81
N ALA A 875 -6.61 14.52 -38.85
CA ALA A 875 -5.33 14.47 -38.16
C ALA A 875 -5.17 13.17 -37.34
N ILE A 876 -6.23 12.75 -36.62
CA ILE A 876 -6.28 11.47 -35.90
C ILE A 876 -6.12 10.30 -36.87
N GLN A 877 -6.89 10.25 -37.96
CA GLN A 877 -6.85 9.15 -38.93
C GLN A 877 -5.50 9.06 -39.66
N THR A 878 -4.92 10.21 -40.06
CA THR A 878 -3.60 10.27 -40.71
C THR A 878 -2.49 9.77 -39.78
N ALA A 879 -2.50 10.20 -38.51
CA ALA A 879 -1.49 9.74 -37.55
C ALA A 879 -1.71 8.29 -37.09
N ALA A 880 -2.96 7.80 -37.09
CA ALA A 880 -3.27 6.39 -36.86
C ALA A 880 -2.76 5.49 -38.01
N ALA A 881 -2.91 5.91 -39.26
CA ALA A 881 -2.31 5.24 -40.41
C ALA A 881 -0.76 5.21 -40.34
N ALA A 882 -0.15 6.23 -39.71
CA ALA A 882 1.28 6.25 -39.36
C ALA A 882 1.63 5.47 -38.07
N GLY A 883 0.74 4.58 -37.59
CA GLY A 883 1.00 3.65 -36.49
C GLY A 883 0.76 4.17 -35.08
N VAL A 884 0.17 5.37 -34.91
CA VAL A 884 -0.17 5.90 -33.57
C VAL A 884 -1.40 5.17 -33.01
N LYS A 885 -1.27 4.61 -31.80
CA LYS A 885 -2.29 3.75 -31.16
C LYS A 885 -3.13 4.43 -30.07
N SER A 886 -2.81 5.68 -29.75
CA SER A 886 -3.44 6.46 -28.68
C SER A 886 -3.29 7.95 -28.99
N PHE A 887 -4.34 8.71 -28.75
CA PHE A 887 -4.31 10.17 -28.73
C PHE A 887 -4.83 10.69 -27.39
N THR A 888 -4.53 11.95 -27.07
CA THR A 888 -5.21 12.66 -25.97
C THR A 888 -5.45 14.13 -26.29
N PHE A 889 -6.53 14.69 -25.74
CA PHE A 889 -6.86 16.12 -25.79
C PHE A 889 -6.31 16.94 -24.60
N GLY A 890 -5.53 16.32 -23.71
CA GLY A 890 -5.07 16.92 -22.47
C GLY A 890 -5.99 16.64 -21.29
N ALA A 891 -5.52 16.99 -20.09
CA ALA A 891 -6.29 16.89 -18.84
C ALA A 891 -7.59 17.71 -18.87
N GLY A 892 -8.74 17.02 -18.79
CA GLY A 892 -10.09 17.55 -18.60
C GLY A 892 -10.60 17.37 -17.16
N ALA A 893 -11.68 18.08 -16.82
CA ALA A 893 -12.28 18.03 -15.48
C ALA A 893 -13.39 16.97 -15.40
N MET A 894 -13.26 16.01 -14.47
CA MET A 894 -14.21 14.89 -14.38
C MET A 894 -15.60 15.34 -13.90
N SER A 895 -16.62 14.56 -14.24
CA SER A 895 -18.00 14.78 -13.78
C SER A 895 -18.21 14.66 -12.27
N SER A 896 -17.27 14.04 -11.54
CA SER A 896 -17.31 13.86 -10.08
C SER A 896 -15.91 13.77 -9.46
N LEU A 897 -15.81 13.92 -8.14
CA LEU A 897 -14.57 13.76 -7.37
C LEU A 897 -14.54 12.40 -6.68
N THR A 898 -13.53 11.59 -6.98
CA THR A 898 -13.26 10.28 -6.39
C THR A 898 -12.16 10.35 -5.31
N PRO A 899 -12.34 9.69 -4.15
CA PRO A 899 -11.32 9.66 -3.10
C PRO A 899 -10.23 8.62 -3.41
N GLY A 900 -8.97 9.00 -3.27
CA GLY A 900 -7.83 8.09 -3.39
C GLY A 900 -7.28 7.63 -2.04
N HIS A 901 -6.00 7.22 -2.03
CA HIS A 901 -5.28 6.81 -0.83
C HIS A 901 -5.35 7.83 0.32
N ASN A 902 -5.49 7.29 1.53
CA ASN A 902 -5.48 8.01 2.82
C ASN A 902 -6.55 9.12 2.98
N LEU A 903 -7.58 9.16 2.12
CA LEU A 903 -8.75 10.02 2.25
C LEU A 903 -9.93 9.20 2.82
N ARG A 904 -10.51 9.60 3.96
CA ARG A 904 -11.66 8.93 4.60
C ARG A 904 -12.59 9.92 5.33
N GLY A 905 -13.85 9.53 5.49
CA GLY A 905 -14.84 10.19 6.36
C GLY A 905 -15.39 11.52 5.84
N ALA A 906 -15.99 12.31 6.75
CA ALA A 906 -16.80 13.50 6.43
C ALA A 906 -16.12 14.57 5.57
N ARG A 907 -14.77 14.63 5.54
CA ARG A 907 -14.01 15.54 4.67
C ARG A 907 -14.21 15.25 3.17
N ILE A 908 -14.51 14.00 2.79
CA ILE A 908 -14.77 13.65 1.39
C ILE A 908 -16.04 14.35 0.90
N LYS A 909 -17.15 14.26 1.65
CA LYS A 909 -18.42 14.91 1.30
C LYS A 909 -18.29 16.43 1.17
N MET A 910 -17.47 17.06 2.01
CA MET A 910 -17.16 18.50 1.90
C MET A 910 -16.37 18.84 0.63
N LEU A 911 -15.35 18.04 0.27
CA LEU A 911 -14.56 18.25 -0.95
C LEU A 911 -15.40 18.00 -2.21
N GLN A 912 -16.22 16.95 -2.23
CA GLN A 912 -17.16 16.67 -3.33
C GLN A 912 -18.12 17.84 -3.55
N HIS A 913 -18.81 18.31 -2.50
CA HIS A 913 -19.72 19.45 -2.61
C HIS A 913 -19.02 20.76 -3.06
N THR A 914 -17.76 20.97 -2.63
CA THR A 914 -16.95 22.12 -3.08
C THR A 914 -16.61 22.00 -4.57
N TYR A 915 -16.22 20.81 -5.03
CA TYR A 915 -15.92 20.52 -6.43
C TYR A 915 -17.18 20.66 -7.31
N ASP A 916 -18.30 20.06 -6.93
CA ASP A 916 -19.57 20.14 -7.66
C ASP A 916 -20.04 21.60 -7.86
N THR A 917 -19.78 22.46 -6.87
CA THR A 917 -20.09 23.89 -6.93
C THR A 917 -19.17 24.60 -7.93
N MET A 918 -17.86 24.37 -7.85
CA MET A 918 -16.88 24.95 -8.78
C MET A 918 -17.07 24.47 -10.22
N ALA A 919 -17.27 23.17 -10.44
CA ALA A 919 -17.49 22.59 -11.76
C ALA A 919 -18.73 23.16 -12.46
N LYS A 920 -19.80 23.43 -11.70
CA LYS A 920 -21.01 24.12 -12.19
C LYS A 920 -20.75 25.60 -12.48
N GLN A 921 -20.09 26.31 -11.56
CA GLN A 921 -19.78 27.74 -11.68
C GLN A 921 -18.88 28.06 -12.89
N PHE A 922 -17.83 27.27 -13.11
CA PHE A 922 -16.87 27.46 -14.21
C PHE A 922 -17.20 26.61 -15.46
N HIS A 923 -18.35 25.93 -15.48
CA HIS A 923 -18.84 25.12 -16.60
C HIS A 923 -17.85 24.06 -17.15
N LEU A 924 -16.97 23.53 -16.28
CA LEU A 924 -15.75 22.83 -16.68
C LEU A 924 -16.00 21.60 -17.59
N VAL A 925 -17.14 20.92 -17.42
CA VAL A 925 -17.51 19.69 -18.14
C VAL A 925 -17.94 19.95 -19.60
N ARG A 926 -18.29 21.18 -19.99
CA ARG A 926 -18.83 21.47 -21.34
C ARG A 926 -17.85 21.18 -22.49
N LYS A 927 -16.54 21.19 -22.25
CA LYS A 927 -15.53 20.89 -23.31
C LYS A 927 -15.46 19.38 -23.62
N SER A 928 -15.84 18.52 -22.68
CA SER A 928 -15.78 17.06 -22.83
C SER A 928 -16.84 16.50 -23.78
N GLU A 929 -17.99 17.16 -23.95
CA GLU A 929 -19.07 16.70 -24.85
C GLU A 929 -18.62 16.56 -26.32
N PHE A 930 -17.73 17.44 -26.80
CA PHE A 930 -17.13 17.34 -28.14
C PHE A 930 -16.13 16.18 -28.22
N ARG A 931 -15.28 16.04 -27.19
CA ARG A 931 -14.21 15.04 -27.11
C ARG A 931 -14.80 13.63 -27.03
N ALA A 932 -15.88 13.44 -26.27
CA ALA A 932 -16.63 12.19 -26.17
C ALA A 932 -17.19 11.71 -27.52
N LYS A 933 -17.72 12.60 -28.38
CA LYS A 933 -18.20 12.24 -29.73
C LYS A 933 -17.07 11.77 -30.67
N LEU A 934 -15.83 12.19 -30.42
CA LEU A 934 -14.63 11.70 -31.09
C LEU A 934 -14.08 10.39 -30.48
N GLY A 935 -14.78 9.80 -29.50
CA GLY A 935 -14.38 8.56 -28.84
C GLY A 935 -13.34 8.75 -27.72
N ALA A 936 -13.38 9.88 -27.01
CA ALA A 936 -12.55 10.09 -25.83
C ALA A 936 -13.09 9.33 -24.60
N GLU A 937 -12.19 8.65 -23.88
CA GLU A 937 -12.41 7.94 -22.63
C GLU A 937 -11.55 8.60 -21.52
N ASP A 938 -12.09 8.72 -20.30
CA ASP A 938 -11.41 9.35 -19.15
C ASP A 938 -10.32 8.42 -18.57
N ASP A 939 -9.03 8.79 -18.66
CA ASP A 939 -7.93 8.13 -17.93
C ASP A 939 -7.60 8.93 -16.63
N PRO A 940 -7.93 8.44 -15.41
CA PRO A 940 -7.92 9.27 -14.21
C PRO A 940 -6.53 9.78 -13.78
N LEU A 941 -6.44 11.11 -13.60
CA LEU A 941 -5.28 11.80 -13.05
C LEU A 941 -5.54 12.24 -11.60
N PHE A 942 -4.47 12.29 -10.81
CA PHE A 942 -4.56 12.47 -9.36
C PHE A 942 -3.90 13.75 -8.85
N ILE A 943 -4.48 14.27 -7.77
CA ILE A 943 -3.93 15.33 -6.93
C ILE A 943 -3.44 14.68 -5.64
N ALA A 944 -2.15 14.75 -5.36
CA ALA A 944 -1.52 14.10 -4.20
C ALA A 944 -0.79 15.12 -3.31
N TYR A 945 -0.98 15.03 -1.99
CA TYR A 945 -0.39 15.99 -1.05
C TYR A 945 -0.02 15.35 0.31
N PRO A 946 1.05 15.83 0.99
CA PRO A 946 1.42 15.32 2.31
C PRO A 946 0.29 15.45 3.34
N PRO A 947 0.28 14.63 4.41
CA PRO A 947 -0.58 14.87 5.56
C PRO A 947 -0.45 16.32 6.06
N HIS A 948 -1.57 17.03 6.19
CA HIS A 948 -1.64 18.45 6.57
C HIS A 948 -1.05 19.45 5.54
N GLY A 949 -0.74 19.00 4.32
CA GLY A 949 -0.31 19.85 3.20
C GLY A 949 -1.42 20.75 2.65
N LEU A 950 -2.54 20.17 2.22
CA LEU A 950 -3.63 20.91 1.58
C LEU A 950 -4.55 21.60 2.61
N GLY A 951 -4.23 22.84 2.95
CA GLY A 951 -5.13 23.80 3.61
C GLY A 951 -5.69 24.82 2.63
N SER A 952 -6.45 25.83 3.11
CA SER A 952 -7.05 26.87 2.25
C SER A 952 -6.03 27.63 1.38
N LYS A 953 -4.81 27.87 1.89
CA LYS A 953 -3.70 28.43 1.10
C LYS A 953 -3.19 27.48 0.01
N GLY A 954 -3.21 26.17 0.27
CA GLY A 954 -2.85 25.14 -0.72
C GLY A 954 -3.90 25.02 -1.82
N MET A 955 -5.19 25.06 -1.48
CA MET A 955 -6.28 25.15 -2.47
C MET A 955 -6.12 26.38 -3.37
N ARG A 956 -5.83 27.55 -2.79
CA ARG A 956 -5.55 28.77 -3.57
C ARG A 956 -4.31 28.65 -4.45
N ALA A 957 -3.28 27.92 -4.02
CA ALA A 957 -2.10 27.66 -4.85
C ALA A 957 -2.41 26.74 -6.06
N VAL A 958 -3.35 25.80 -5.91
CA VAL A 958 -3.83 24.97 -7.03
C VAL A 958 -4.71 25.78 -7.98
N LEU A 959 -5.61 26.62 -7.46
CA LEU A 959 -6.44 27.51 -8.30
C LEU A 959 -5.57 28.49 -9.12
N HIS A 960 -4.64 29.20 -8.48
CA HIS A 960 -3.71 30.13 -9.13
C HIS A 960 -2.78 29.47 -10.16
N PHE A 961 -2.56 28.15 -10.12
CA PHE A 961 -1.83 27.43 -11.17
C PHE A 961 -2.65 27.27 -12.46
N PHE A 962 -3.98 27.31 -12.34
CA PHE A 962 -4.95 27.20 -13.44
C PHE A 962 -5.53 28.55 -13.90
N GLU A 963 -5.34 29.62 -13.13
CA GLU A 963 -5.67 31.00 -13.50
C GLU A 963 -4.62 31.56 -14.49
N ASP A 964 -5.08 32.30 -15.49
CA ASP A 964 -4.27 33.03 -16.50
C ASP A 964 -3.69 34.34 -15.93
#